data_AF-A0A7C2YL35-F1
#
_entry.id   AF-A0A7C2YL35-F1
#
_cell.length_a   1.000
_cell.length_b   1.000
_cell.length_c   1.000
_cell.angle_alpha   90.00
_cell.angle_beta   90.00
_cell.angle_gamma   90.00
#
_symmetry.space_group_name_H-M   'P 1'
#
loop_
_entity.id
_entity.type
_entity.pdbx_description
1 polymer ?
#
loop_
_entity_poly.entity_id
_entity_poly.type
_entity_poly.pdbx_seq_one_letter_code
_entity_poly.pdbx_strand_id
1 'polypeptide(L)'
;MAMPAGTTELLQVLRSEFLPYLQSCRNPDQLPDLLDRLADILSADGAILWRAEDDLLFALAVHGCARMDWALERVAESIGMAAWRSGSAALKESPQAAYRPDVTGVQLTQVGALPLRGPKGNIGCIELWWRVGGRKPPAVSDILPLLEDALNQNLPALLEYEAERRNYVNAISRLMMLYDIGKVFHSTLELGELAPVISSRVQSILEAQSAVVWALDPVKKNMYCAAADGPGADRMQSAHVWANDPGLGTAVAQGEAVLLHNVEDEAWTERWGGKIHSLAAVPLMQGERLLGALEAVRGMGAPYFGEEELRLLIDVGKQAGVALRNAQRLQAERRVNELNALMEISKEITATLDLDRVLTTTVNRITSVIPCDRCTVALFRKGKWEINAMSGELKVDRKAPATQELEALHVWLSGLGGDATVLQTDEGIEADREETRDKFVAYFEKSGMASFMGLLLRDEESIVGTLVLEGKEQGALTHGHYDLARIFASQVTVAVRNALLYQQMPLAGVLQPLAEKRAKLAALPAVRRGVLAAGAVAVLAFLTFFPWYSKPSGEARVLPALVQPISAEVEGVVRSVRVREGERVRAGDLLAEVAPDEHRVALEQAQSQYDILSRRVLQLEAEGNLGEARLERARVQQAVAELDLARTRLAKTQIRSPISGVVITPRLEERTGQLLRRGDVFCQVVDPGRAWVEVAVPEQDVGEIAPGQDAWLKLNTFPTRKFEGTVVRLSPQGRDQGEDRVFDVIVEVPNPDQVLRTGMMGRGKILARRAPVGYLLLRTPARWLWMKVWSWLP
;
A
#
# COMPACT_ATOMS: atom_id res chain seq x y z
N MET A 1 -50.95 -32.55 53.97
CA MET A 1 -50.37 -33.89 53.83
C MET A 1 -49.02 -33.89 54.52
N ALA A 2 -48.76 -34.81 55.44
CA ALA A 2 -47.44 -34.93 56.06
C ALA A 2 -46.46 -35.50 55.02
N MET A 3 -45.31 -34.85 54.86
CA MET A 3 -44.22 -35.31 53.99
C MET A 3 -43.66 -36.65 54.51
N PRO A 4 -43.26 -37.59 53.64
CA PRO A 4 -42.54 -38.79 54.06
C PRO A 4 -41.26 -38.42 54.84
N ALA A 5 -40.90 -39.20 55.88
CA ALA A 5 -39.76 -38.90 56.75
C ALA A 5 -38.43 -38.70 55.98
N GLY A 6 -38.20 -39.45 54.90
CA GLY A 6 -36.98 -39.33 54.08
C GLY A 6 -36.87 -38.07 53.21
N THR A 7 -38.00 -37.44 52.85
CA THR A 7 -38.00 -36.21 52.02
C THR A 7 -37.56 -34.98 52.83
N THR A 8 -37.81 -35.01 54.14
CA THR A 8 -37.48 -33.90 55.05
C THR A 8 -35.99 -33.82 55.34
N GLU A 9 -35.32 -34.98 55.54
CA GLU A 9 -33.87 -35.06 55.70
C GLU A 9 -33.12 -34.62 54.43
N LEU A 10 -33.60 -35.02 53.25
CA LEU A 10 -32.96 -34.68 51.97
C LEU A 10 -33.05 -33.17 51.67
N LEU A 11 -34.19 -32.54 51.97
CA LEU A 11 -34.35 -31.08 51.88
C LEU A 11 -33.42 -30.33 52.85
N GLN A 12 -33.13 -30.91 54.02
CA GLN A 12 -32.21 -30.33 54.98
C GLN A 12 -30.78 -30.37 54.44
N VAL A 13 -30.31 -31.52 53.95
CA VAL A 13 -28.97 -31.68 53.34
C VAL A 13 -28.77 -30.75 52.16
N LEU A 14 -29.76 -30.62 51.28
CA LEU A 14 -29.71 -29.68 50.16
C LEU A 14 -29.51 -28.23 50.62
N ARG A 15 -30.23 -27.81 51.68
CA ARG A 15 -30.14 -26.44 52.21
C ARG A 15 -28.85 -26.18 52.99
N SER A 16 -28.37 -27.15 53.77
CA SER A 16 -27.22 -26.96 54.66
C SER A 16 -25.87 -27.22 53.98
N GLU A 17 -25.84 -28.05 52.93
CA GLU A 17 -24.57 -28.49 52.31
C GLU A 17 -24.49 -28.10 50.83
N PHE A 18 -25.50 -28.44 50.01
CA PHE A 18 -25.42 -28.22 48.56
C PHE A 18 -25.55 -26.76 48.14
N LEU A 19 -26.58 -26.05 48.63
CA LEU A 19 -26.82 -24.65 48.28
C LEU A 19 -25.64 -23.74 48.65
N PRO A 20 -25.04 -23.82 49.86
CA PRO A 20 -23.85 -23.04 50.20
C PRO A 20 -22.65 -23.35 49.29
N TYR A 21 -22.46 -24.62 48.92
CA TYR A 21 -21.40 -25.01 47.99
C TYR A 21 -21.62 -24.40 46.60
N LEU A 22 -22.82 -24.56 46.05
CA LEU A 22 -23.25 -23.97 44.78
C LEU A 22 -23.05 -22.44 44.75
N GLN A 23 -23.41 -21.74 45.83
CA GLN A 23 -23.23 -20.30 45.97
C GLN A 23 -21.76 -19.87 46.13
N SER A 24 -20.88 -20.78 46.58
CA SER A 24 -19.45 -20.55 46.71
C SER A 24 -18.68 -20.77 45.40
N CYS A 25 -19.27 -21.46 44.42
CA CYS A 25 -18.66 -21.68 43.12
C CYS A 25 -18.44 -20.33 42.40
N ARG A 26 -17.21 -20.11 41.96
CA ARG A 26 -16.77 -18.90 41.25
C ARG A 26 -15.98 -19.23 40.00
N ASN A 27 -15.53 -20.47 39.83
CA ASN A 27 -14.76 -20.93 38.68
C ASN A 27 -15.46 -22.14 38.02
N PRO A 28 -15.63 -22.15 36.68
CA PRO A 28 -16.17 -23.29 35.95
C PRO A 28 -15.43 -24.63 36.17
N ASP A 29 -14.15 -24.61 36.57
CA ASP A 29 -13.40 -25.83 36.90
C ASP A 29 -14.01 -26.60 38.10
N GLN A 30 -14.93 -25.98 38.86
CA GLN A 30 -15.67 -26.58 39.97
C GLN A 30 -16.97 -27.28 39.53
N LEU A 31 -17.39 -27.13 38.27
CA LEU A 31 -18.64 -27.71 37.75
C LEU A 31 -18.66 -29.25 37.84
N PRO A 32 -17.56 -29.99 37.58
CA PRO A 32 -17.57 -31.44 37.74
C PRO A 32 -17.85 -31.88 39.18
N ASP A 33 -17.16 -31.30 40.17
CA ASP A 33 -17.35 -31.63 41.60
C ASP A 33 -18.76 -31.23 42.08
N LEU A 34 -19.33 -30.16 41.53
CA LEU A 34 -20.70 -29.74 41.81
C LEU A 34 -21.73 -30.76 41.30
N LEU A 35 -21.53 -31.29 40.10
CA LEU A 35 -22.40 -32.31 39.53
C LEU A 35 -22.26 -33.65 40.27
N ASP A 36 -21.04 -34.03 40.69
CA ASP A 36 -20.81 -35.22 41.53
C ASP A 36 -21.54 -35.12 42.88
N ARG A 37 -21.42 -33.98 43.58
CA ARG A 37 -22.16 -33.74 44.83
C ARG A 37 -23.67 -33.78 44.65
N LEU A 38 -24.17 -33.22 43.55
CA LEU A 38 -25.59 -33.25 43.23
C LEU A 38 -26.07 -34.68 42.98
N ALA A 39 -25.29 -35.47 42.23
CA ALA A 39 -25.57 -36.88 41.97
C ALA A 39 -25.60 -37.69 43.27
N ASP A 40 -24.60 -37.51 44.15
CA ASP A 40 -24.50 -38.20 45.44
C ASP A 40 -25.71 -37.91 46.35
N ILE A 41 -26.10 -36.64 46.49
CA ILE A 41 -27.22 -36.22 47.35
C ILE A 41 -28.54 -36.78 46.83
N LEU A 42 -28.73 -36.82 45.51
CA LEU A 42 -29.93 -37.37 44.87
C LEU A 42 -29.85 -38.89 44.69
N SER A 43 -28.76 -39.53 45.14
CA SER A 43 -28.47 -40.94 44.91
C SER A 43 -28.59 -41.36 43.44
N ALA A 44 -28.23 -40.44 42.53
CA ALA A 44 -28.16 -40.71 41.10
C ALA A 44 -26.85 -41.44 40.78
N ASP A 45 -26.91 -42.35 39.82
CA ASP A 45 -25.75 -43.06 39.30
C ASP A 45 -24.96 -42.22 38.27
N GLY A 46 -25.37 -40.98 37.99
CA GLY A 46 -24.63 -40.06 37.11
C GLY A 46 -25.38 -38.75 36.82
N ALA A 47 -24.63 -37.71 36.43
CA ALA A 47 -25.15 -36.38 36.08
C ALA A 47 -24.43 -35.78 34.86
N ILE A 48 -25.18 -35.16 33.95
CA ILE A 48 -24.64 -34.46 32.77
C ILE A 48 -25.17 -33.04 32.69
N LEU A 49 -24.29 -32.10 32.33
CA LEU A 49 -24.67 -30.71 32.07
C LEU A 49 -24.61 -30.39 30.57
N TRP A 50 -25.77 -30.03 30.03
CA TRP A 50 -26.01 -29.67 28.64
C TRP A 50 -26.02 -28.15 28.43
N ARG A 51 -25.52 -27.68 27.28
CA ARG A 51 -25.61 -26.28 26.82
C ARG A 51 -26.12 -26.23 25.38
N ALA A 52 -26.96 -25.25 25.06
CA ALA A 52 -27.77 -25.26 23.84
C ALA A 52 -27.14 -24.61 22.59
N GLU A 53 -26.16 -23.72 22.71
CA GLU A 53 -25.77 -22.87 21.56
C GLU A 53 -24.93 -23.56 20.47
N ASP A 54 -24.33 -24.73 20.72
CA ASP A 54 -23.39 -25.36 19.76
C ASP A 54 -23.54 -26.90 19.59
N ASP A 55 -24.62 -27.53 20.06
CA ASP A 55 -24.74 -29.01 20.13
C ASP A 55 -23.55 -29.72 20.85
N LEU A 56 -22.71 -28.97 21.57
CA LEU A 56 -21.47 -29.43 22.20
C LEU A 56 -21.56 -29.43 23.73
N LEU A 57 -21.32 -30.61 24.30
CA LEU A 57 -21.30 -30.95 25.73
C LEU A 57 -20.30 -30.05 26.50
N PHE A 58 -20.71 -29.47 27.63
CA PHE A 58 -19.88 -28.48 28.32
C PHE A 58 -19.15 -29.02 29.55
N ALA A 59 -19.78 -29.87 30.36
CA ALA A 59 -19.13 -30.54 31.48
C ALA A 59 -19.79 -31.90 31.78
N LEU A 60 -18.95 -32.90 32.03
CA LEU A 60 -19.34 -34.27 32.37
C LEU A 60 -18.83 -34.56 33.78
N ALA A 61 -19.71 -34.96 34.70
CA ALA A 61 -19.30 -35.55 35.97
C ALA A 61 -19.91 -36.95 36.06
N VAL A 62 -19.06 -37.95 35.88
CA VAL A 62 -19.51 -39.34 35.88
C VAL A 62 -19.15 -39.98 37.20
N HIS A 63 -20.18 -40.34 37.96
CA HIS A 63 -20.03 -41.35 38.98
C HIS A 63 -20.22 -42.74 38.35
N GLY A 64 -19.16 -43.56 38.26
CA GLY A 64 -19.28 -45.01 38.06
C GLY A 64 -19.68 -45.57 36.67
N CYS A 65 -19.62 -44.80 35.57
CA CYS A 65 -19.82 -45.31 34.21
C CYS A 65 -18.59 -45.07 33.33
N ALA A 66 -17.85 -46.12 32.99
CA ALA A 66 -16.50 -46.00 32.41
C ALA A 66 -16.44 -45.58 30.92
N ARG A 67 -17.56 -45.49 30.18
CA ARG A 67 -17.58 -45.06 28.76
C ARG A 67 -18.94 -44.49 28.34
N MET A 68 -18.92 -43.34 27.67
CA MET A 68 -20.13 -42.57 27.33
C MET A 68 -20.15 -41.96 25.92
N ASP A 69 -19.35 -42.50 24.99
CA ASP A 69 -19.29 -42.09 23.58
C ASP A 69 -20.68 -42.04 22.91
N TRP A 70 -21.62 -42.85 23.40
CA TRP A 70 -23.02 -42.93 22.93
C TRP A 70 -23.89 -41.70 23.25
N ALA A 71 -23.61 -40.95 24.34
CA ALA A 71 -24.42 -39.79 24.71
C ALA A 71 -24.18 -38.60 23.77
N LEU A 72 -23.03 -38.59 23.10
CA LEU A 72 -22.64 -37.59 22.10
C LEU A 72 -23.26 -37.86 20.72
N GLU A 73 -23.58 -39.12 20.37
CA GLU A 73 -24.13 -39.48 19.05
C GLU A 73 -25.66 -39.29 18.92
N ARG A 74 -26.40 -39.19 20.04
CA ARG A 74 -27.88 -39.11 20.07
C ARG A 74 -28.45 -37.92 20.86
N VAL A 75 -27.68 -36.84 20.94
CA VAL A 75 -27.96 -35.64 21.76
C VAL A 75 -29.35 -35.04 21.50
N ALA A 76 -29.79 -34.98 20.24
CA ALA A 76 -31.03 -34.30 19.85
C ALA A 76 -32.34 -34.95 20.36
N GLU A 77 -32.29 -36.20 20.83
CA GLU A 77 -33.46 -37.01 21.23
C GLU A 77 -33.52 -37.32 22.73
N SER A 78 -32.62 -36.75 23.55
CA SER A 78 -32.58 -37.02 25.00
C SER A 78 -33.77 -36.42 25.77
N ILE A 79 -34.07 -36.99 26.95
CA ILE A 79 -35.08 -36.44 27.87
C ILE A 79 -34.63 -35.06 28.37
N GLY A 80 -33.31 -34.87 28.56
CA GLY A 80 -32.68 -33.58 28.79
C GLY A 80 -33.04 -32.53 27.74
N MET A 81 -32.89 -32.86 26.45
CA MET A 81 -33.24 -31.95 25.35
C MET A 81 -34.75 -31.68 25.26
N ALA A 82 -35.60 -32.67 25.53
CA ALA A 82 -37.05 -32.47 25.58
C ALA A 82 -37.48 -31.55 26.74
N ALA A 83 -36.86 -31.70 27.92
CA ALA A 83 -37.06 -30.81 29.07
C ALA A 83 -36.55 -29.39 28.79
N TRP A 84 -35.42 -29.26 28.10
CA TRP A 84 -34.91 -27.98 27.62
C TRP A 84 -35.88 -27.31 26.63
N ARG A 85 -36.38 -28.03 25.61
CA ARG A 85 -37.33 -27.47 24.62
C ARG A 85 -38.67 -27.08 25.24
N SER A 86 -39.18 -27.90 26.14
CA SER A 86 -40.45 -27.62 26.85
C SER A 86 -40.29 -26.61 28.00
N GLY A 87 -39.04 -26.34 28.40
CA GLY A 87 -38.71 -25.49 29.53
C GLY A 87 -39.16 -26.03 30.88
N SER A 88 -39.64 -27.27 30.98
CA SER A 88 -40.20 -27.84 32.21
C SER A 88 -39.37 -29.04 32.66
N ALA A 89 -39.14 -29.16 33.97
CA ALA A 89 -38.49 -30.33 34.53
C ALA A 89 -39.31 -31.59 34.20
N ALA A 90 -38.63 -32.65 33.77
CA ALA A 90 -39.28 -33.89 33.36
C ALA A 90 -38.62 -35.06 34.09
N LEU A 91 -39.46 -35.91 34.68
CA LEU A 91 -39.06 -37.20 35.26
C LEU A 91 -39.88 -38.28 34.57
N LYS A 92 -39.21 -39.24 33.93
CA LYS A 92 -39.88 -40.39 33.30
C LYS A 92 -39.44 -41.69 33.94
N GLU A 93 -40.42 -42.47 34.40
CA GLU A 93 -40.26 -43.90 34.64
C GLU A 93 -40.16 -44.64 33.31
N SER A 94 -39.25 -45.61 33.21
CA SER A 94 -39.12 -46.45 32.02
C SER A 94 -39.79 -47.81 32.29
N PRO A 95 -41.06 -48.05 31.89
CA PRO A 95 -41.80 -49.24 32.30
C PRO A 95 -41.54 -50.46 31.40
N GLN A 96 -41.06 -50.28 30.17
CA GLN A 96 -40.61 -51.35 29.25
C GLN A 96 -39.94 -50.66 28.03
N ALA A 97 -38.83 -51.24 27.56
CA ALA A 97 -37.93 -50.77 26.48
C ALA A 97 -36.85 -49.73 26.89
N ALA A 98 -35.80 -50.25 27.52
CA ALA A 98 -34.41 -50.01 27.14
C ALA A 98 -34.08 -48.65 26.46
N TYR A 99 -33.65 -47.66 27.25
CA TYR A 99 -32.41 -46.99 26.88
C TYR A 99 -31.31 -48.05 27.04
N ARG A 100 -31.03 -48.82 25.98
CA ARG A 100 -29.82 -49.64 25.88
C ARG A 100 -28.81 -48.75 25.16
N PRO A 101 -27.82 -48.19 25.85
CA PRO A 101 -26.62 -47.76 25.14
C PRO A 101 -26.01 -49.07 24.66
N ASP A 102 -26.02 -49.29 23.35
CA ASP A 102 -25.61 -50.57 22.74
C ASP A 102 -24.14 -50.95 23.06
N VAL A 103 -23.43 -50.08 23.78
CA VAL A 103 -22.03 -50.16 24.16
C VAL A 103 -21.80 -50.51 25.66
N THR A 104 -22.77 -50.36 26.57
CA THR A 104 -22.51 -50.52 28.03
C THR A 104 -23.32 -51.60 28.76
N GLY A 105 -24.43 -52.10 28.19
CA GLY A 105 -25.22 -53.19 28.79
C GLY A 105 -25.96 -52.83 30.09
N VAL A 106 -25.99 -51.56 30.48
CA VAL A 106 -26.63 -51.08 31.73
C VAL A 106 -28.09 -50.71 31.46
N GLN A 107 -29.04 -51.30 32.21
CA GLN A 107 -30.45 -50.89 32.18
C GLN A 107 -30.71 -49.75 33.18
N LEU A 108 -31.46 -48.72 32.77
CA LEU A 108 -31.82 -47.56 33.60
C LEU A 108 -33.24 -47.67 34.17
N THR A 109 -33.45 -47.26 35.42
CA THR A 109 -34.73 -47.26 36.16
C THR A 109 -35.55 -45.99 35.92
N GLN A 110 -34.92 -44.82 36.02
CA GLN A 110 -35.54 -43.51 35.81
C GLN A 110 -34.51 -42.52 35.25
N VAL A 111 -35.00 -41.51 34.53
CA VAL A 111 -34.21 -40.36 34.03
C VAL A 111 -34.94 -39.07 34.39
N GLY A 112 -34.22 -38.13 34.99
CA GLY A 112 -34.70 -36.81 35.38
C GLY A 112 -33.92 -35.70 34.66
N ALA A 113 -34.60 -34.64 34.26
CA ALA A 113 -34.00 -33.48 33.60
C ALA A 113 -34.45 -32.16 34.25
N LEU A 114 -33.48 -31.29 34.51
CA LEU A 114 -33.62 -29.97 35.13
C LEU A 114 -33.21 -28.90 34.11
N PRO A 115 -34.14 -28.08 33.58
CA PRO A 115 -33.78 -27.02 32.64
C PRO A 115 -33.03 -25.89 33.35
N LEU A 116 -31.97 -25.39 32.70
CA LEU A 116 -31.25 -24.19 33.12
C LEU A 116 -31.73 -22.98 32.33
N ARG A 117 -32.11 -21.92 33.05
CA ARG A 117 -32.66 -20.69 32.49
C ARG A 117 -31.74 -19.51 32.80
N GLY A 118 -31.37 -18.81 31.74
CA GLY A 118 -30.70 -17.50 31.81
C GLY A 118 -31.68 -16.36 31.53
N PRO A 119 -31.19 -15.10 31.58
CA PRO A 119 -32.03 -13.91 31.38
C PRO A 119 -32.68 -13.80 29.98
N LYS A 120 -32.17 -14.53 28.98
CA LYS A 120 -32.68 -14.51 27.59
C LYS A 120 -33.43 -15.78 27.17
N GLY A 121 -33.59 -16.77 28.06
CA GLY A 121 -34.23 -18.05 27.75
C GLY A 121 -33.48 -19.26 28.32
N ASN A 122 -33.80 -20.46 27.83
CA ASN A 122 -33.17 -21.69 28.31
C ASN A 122 -31.75 -21.82 27.76
N ILE A 123 -30.75 -21.84 28.64
CA ILE A 123 -29.32 -21.88 28.29
C ILE A 123 -28.74 -23.29 28.28
N GLY A 124 -29.43 -24.25 28.91
CA GLY A 124 -28.96 -25.62 29.06
C GLY A 124 -29.89 -26.50 29.88
N CYS A 125 -29.44 -27.69 30.27
CA CYS A 125 -30.15 -28.54 31.22
C CYS A 125 -29.19 -29.50 31.95
N ILE A 126 -29.56 -29.94 33.15
CA ILE A 126 -28.87 -31.02 33.87
C ILE A 126 -29.70 -32.29 33.75
N GLU A 127 -29.09 -33.38 33.33
CA GLU A 127 -29.73 -34.69 33.22
C GLU A 127 -29.14 -35.66 34.25
N LEU A 128 -30.00 -36.37 34.97
CA LEU A 128 -29.69 -37.25 36.09
C LEU A 128 -30.25 -38.65 35.83
N TRP A 129 -29.48 -39.69 36.15
CA TRP A 129 -29.83 -41.08 35.83
C TRP A 129 -29.74 -42.04 37.01
N TRP A 130 -30.58 -43.07 36.99
CA TRP A 130 -30.58 -44.17 37.96
C TRP A 130 -30.59 -45.53 37.24
N ARG A 131 -29.87 -46.51 37.77
CA ARG A 131 -29.73 -47.88 37.24
C ARG A 131 -30.79 -48.84 37.79
N VAL A 132 -31.23 -49.79 36.96
CA VAL A 132 -32.08 -50.92 37.38
C VAL A 132 -31.38 -51.78 38.43
N GLY A 133 -32.03 -51.98 39.57
CA GLY A 133 -31.49 -52.69 40.73
C GLY A 133 -30.61 -51.84 41.67
N GLY A 134 -30.39 -50.56 41.34
CA GLY A 134 -29.69 -49.58 42.16
C GLY A 134 -30.58 -48.88 43.19
N ARG A 135 -30.09 -47.74 43.71
CA ARG A 135 -30.85 -46.90 44.65
C ARG A 135 -32.07 -46.31 43.94
N LYS A 136 -33.23 -46.31 44.61
CA LYS A 136 -34.45 -45.71 44.05
C LYS A 136 -34.35 -44.18 44.12
N PRO A 137 -34.83 -43.46 43.08
CA PRO A 137 -34.89 -42.01 43.11
C PRO A 137 -35.80 -41.55 44.26
N PRO A 138 -35.45 -40.45 44.94
CA PRO A 138 -36.30 -39.87 45.98
C PRO A 138 -37.64 -39.38 45.39
N ALA A 139 -38.63 -39.05 46.23
CA ALA A 139 -39.87 -38.41 45.75
C ALA A 139 -39.54 -36.98 45.28
N VAL A 140 -39.12 -36.86 44.01
CA VAL A 140 -38.43 -35.66 43.49
C VAL A 140 -39.39 -34.46 43.33
N SER A 141 -40.71 -34.68 43.24
CA SER A 141 -41.70 -33.62 42.97
C SER A 141 -41.65 -32.44 43.93
N ASP A 142 -41.29 -32.68 45.18
CA ASP A 142 -41.25 -31.64 46.23
C ASP A 142 -39.91 -30.90 46.29
N ILE A 143 -38.88 -31.39 45.60
CA ILE A 143 -37.49 -30.93 45.68
C ILE A 143 -37.05 -30.22 44.40
N LEU A 144 -37.61 -30.62 43.24
CA LEU A 144 -37.33 -30.02 41.93
C LEU A 144 -37.41 -28.48 41.92
N PRO A 145 -38.45 -27.83 42.50
CA PRO A 145 -38.54 -26.37 42.43
C PRO A 145 -37.41 -25.64 43.16
N LEU A 146 -36.95 -26.19 44.29
CA LEU A 146 -35.86 -25.62 45.09
C LEU A 146 -34.52 -25.73 44.36
N LEU A 147 -34.26 -26.89 43.75
CA LEU A 147 -33.06 -27.13 42.97
C LEU A 147 -33.05 -26.30 41.68
N GLU A 148 -34.18 -26.26 40.96
CA GLU A 148 -34.32 -25.47 39.74
C GLU A 148 -34.05 -23.98 40.02
N ASP A 149 -34.61 -23.42 41.09
CA ASP A 149 -34.37 -22.01 41.46
C ASP A 149 -32.90 -21.76 41.84
N ALA A 150 -32.31 -22.61 42.69
CA ALA A 150 -30.92 -22.46 43.11
C ALA A 150 -29.92 -22.57 41.95
N LEU A 151 -30.13 -23.54 41.05
CA LEU A 151 -29.28 -23.75 39.87
C LEU A 151 -29.42 -22.58 38.89
N ASN A 152 -30.65 -22.10 38.64
CA ASN A 152 -30.90 -20.99 37.73
C ASN A 152 -30.36 -19.65 38.24
N GLN A 153 -30.19 -19.48 39.55
CA GLN A 153 -29.58 -18.26 40.11
C GLN A 153 -28.04 -18.24 39.97
N ASN A 154 -27.38 -19.40 39.94
CA ASN A 154 -25.92 -19.48 40.10
C ASN A 154 -25.16 -20.03 38.87
N LEU A 155 -25.74 -20.97 38.11
CA LEU A 155 -25.06 -21.58 36.95
C LEU A 155 -24.97 -20.70 35.70
N PRO A 156 -25.96 -19.85 35.34
CA PRO A 156 -25.90 -19.07 34.10
C PRO A 156 -24.63 -18.23 33.94
N ALA A 157 -24.25 -17.50 34.99
CA ALA A 157 -23.07 -16.63 34.97
C ALA A 157 -21.75 -17.41 34.80
N LEU A 158 -21.66 -18.62 35.38
CA LEU A 158 -20.49 -19.49 35.23
C LEU A 158 -20.38 -20.04 33.80
N LEU A 159 -21.52 -20.42 33.21
CA LEU A 159 -21.58 -20.93 31.83
C LEU A 159 -21.28 -19.85 30.79
N GLU A 160 -21.78 -18.62 30.99
CA GLU A 160 -21.45 -17.47 30.14
C GLU A 160 -19.95 -17.12 30.23
N TYR A 161 -19.38 -17.08 31.44
CA TYR A 161 -17.95 -16.79 31.63
C TYR A 161 -17.04 -17.81 30.91
N GLU A 162 -17.36 -19.11 31.00
CA GLU A 162 -16.58 -20.13 30.31
C GLU A 162 -16.76 -20.07 28.78
N ALA A 163 -17.95 -19.70 28.29
CA ALA A 163 -18.20 -19.47 26.87
C ALA A 163 -17.28 -18.38 26.33
N GLU A 164 -17.25 -17.24 27.01
CA GLU A 164 -16.36 -16.13 26.68
C GLU A 164 -14.90 -16.57 26.76
N ARG A 165 -14.49 -17.29 27.81
CA ARG A 165 -13.11 -17.80 27.95
C ARG A 165 -12.71 -18.67 26.76
N ARG A 166 -13.55 -19.62 26.32
CA ARG A 166 -13.26 -20.46 25.15
C ARG A 166 -13.22 -19.64 23.86
N ASN A 167 -14.13 -18.69 23.69
CA ASN A 167 -14.14 -17.80 22.53
C ASN A 167 -12.85 -16.97 22.46
N TYR A 168 -12.36 -16.46 23.59
CA TYR A 168 -11.05 -15.78 23.65
C TYR A 168 -9.91 -16.72 23.30
N VAL A 169 -9.88 -17.95 23.85
CA VAL A 169 -8.83 -18.93 23.53
C VAL A 169 -8.84 -19.30 22.05
N ASN A 170 -10.01 -19.55 21.46
CA ASN A 170 -10.14 -19.85 20.03
C ASN A 170 -9.77 -18.65 19.16
N ALA A 171 -10.18 -17.44 19.54
CA ALA A 171 -9.79 -16.22 18.85
C ALA A 171 -8.27 -15.97 18.92
N ILE A 172 -7.65 -16.17 20.08
CA ILE A 172 -6.19 -16.03 20.27
C ILE A 172 -5.45 -17.06 19.41
N SER A 173 -5.87 -18.33 19.43
CA SER A 173 -5.25 -19.39 18.61
C SER A 173 -5.36 -19.06 17.12
N ARG A 174 -6.53 -18.58 16.66
CA ARG A 174 -6.73 -18.14 15.26
C ARG A 174 -5.85 -16.94 14.91
N LEU A 175 -5.74 -15.95 15.79
CA LEU A 175 -4.89 -14.78 15.59
C LEU A 175 -3.41 -15.14 15.55
N MET A 176 -2.95 -16.05 16.42
CA MET A 176 -1.58 -16.55 16.41
C MET A 176 -1.27 -17.29 15.13
N MET A 177 -2.17 -18.17 14.68
CA MET A 177 -2.03 -18.87 13.40
C MET A 177 -1.92 -17.87 12.22
N LEU A 178 -2.83 -16.89 12.15
CA LEU A 178 -2.80 -15.86 11.11
C LEU A 178 -1.53 -14.98 11.17
N TYR A 179 -1.05 -14.67 12.37
CA TYR A 179 0.17 -13.91 12.56
C TYR A 179 1.41 -14.68 12.06
N ASP A 180 1.54 -15.95 12.41
CA ASP A 180 2.66 -16.79 11.95
C ASP A 180 2.67 -16.95 10.44
N ILE A 181 1.49 -17.13 9.83
CA ILE A 181 1.32 -17.19 8.37
C ILE A 181 1.70 -15.86 7.74
N GLY A 182 1.15 -14.76 8.26
CA GLY A 182 1.45 -13.42 7.77
C GLY A 182 2.94 -13.13 7.83
N LYS A 183 3.61 -13.52 8.92
CA LYS A 183 5.07 -13.36 9.07
C LYS A 183 5.84 -14.09 7.97
N VAL A 184 5.48 -15.34 7.67
CA VAL A 184 6.13 -16.11 6.60
C VAL A 184 5.86 -15.46 5.24
N PHE A 185 4.60 -15.14 4.93
CA PHE A 185 4.22 -14.54 3.64
C PHE A 185 4.90 -13.18 3.40
N HIS A 186 4.97 -12.32 4.43
CA HIS A 186 5.59 -11.00 4.30
C HIS A 186 7.13 -11.05 4.32
N SER A 187 7.74 -12.18 4.68
CA SER A 187 9.20 -12.35 4.64
C SER A 187 9.74 -12.76 3.27
N THR A 188 8.88 -13.30 2.40
CA THR A 188 9.26 -13.72 1.04
C THR A 188 8.86 -12.66 0.03
N LEU A 189 9.86 -12.02 -0.59
CA LEU A 189 9.66 -10.87 -1.48
C LEU A 189 9.65 -11.24 -2.97
N GLU A 190 10.15 -12.42 -3.33
CA GLU A 190 10.16 -12.90 -4.71
C GLU A 190 8.85 -13.65 -5.01
N LEU A 191 8.17 -13.24 -6.09
CA LEU A 191 6.88 -13.82 -6.48
C LEU A 191 6.98 -15.34 -6.74
N GLY A 192 8.09 -15.78 -7.35
CA GLY A 192 8.34 -17.18 -7.67
C GLY A 192 8.56 -18.08 -6.45
N GLU A 193 9.01 -17.51 -5.32
CA GLU A 193 9.18 -18.23 -4.06
C GLU A 193 7.95 -18.11 -3.16
N LEU A 194 7.25 -16.97 -3.22
CA LEU A 194 6.11 -16.68 -2.36
C LEU A 194 4.90 -17.56 -2.69
N ALA A 195 4.59 -17.76 -3.98
CA ALA A 195 3.41 -18.53 -4.37
C ALA A 195 3.48 -20.00 -3.89
N PRO A 196 4.59 -20.74 -4.03
CA PRO A 196 4.74 -22.09 -3.45
C PRO A 196 4.61 -22.13 -1.93
N VAL A 197 5.14 -21.12 -1.22
CA VAL A 197 5.01 -21.01 0.23
C VAL A 197 3.54 -20.83 0.64
N ILE A 198 2.78 -20.03 -0.11
CA ILE A 198 1.34 -19.83 0.13
C ILE A 198 0.57 -21.14 -0.11
N SER A 199 0.75 -21.81 -1.26
CA SER A 199 0.02 -23.05 -1.55
C SER A 199 0.30 -24.13 -0.50
N SER A 200 1.57 -24.33 -0.15
CA SER A 200 1.95 -25.36 0.83
C SER A 200 1.40 -25.07 2.22
N ARG A 201 1.41 -23.80 2.64
CA ARG A 201 0.87 -23.41 3.94
C ARG A 201 -0.65 -23.57 3.98
N VAL A 202 -1.37 -23.18 2.92
CA VAL A 202 -2.82 -23.35 2.79
C VAL A 202 -3.20 -24.84 2.82
N GLN A 203 -2.48 -25.68 2.07
CA GLN A 203 -2.71 -27.13 2.05
C GLN A 203 -2.59 -27.73 3.46
N SER A 204 -1.52 -27.39 4.18
CA SER A 204 -1.27 -27.91 5.53
C SER A 204 -2.29 -27.43 6.57
N ILE A 205 -2.76 -26.19 6.49
CA ILE A 205 -3.69 -25.61 7.48
C ILE A 205 -5.09 -26.17 7.32
N LEU A 206 -5.54 -26.30 6.08
CA LEU A 206 -6.88 -26.79 5.78
C LEU A 206 -6.92 -28.31 5.66
N GLU A 207 -5.82 -29.01 5.91
CA GLU A 207 -5.69 -30.45 5.64
C GLU A 207 -6.29 -30.81 4.26
N ALA A 208 -6.02 -29.94 3.29
CA ALA A 208 -6.54 -30.09 1.94
C ALA A 208 -5.70 -31.14 1.20
N GLN A 209 -6.30 -31.83 0.24
CA GLN A 209 -5.54 -32.71 -0.64
C GLN A 209 -4.56 -31.89 -1.47
N SER A 210 -5.06 -30.82 -2.09
CA SER A 210 -4.26 -29.93 -2.93
C SER A 210 -4.70 -28.48 -2.73
N ALA A 211 -3.76 -27.56 -2.90
CA ALA A 211 -4.00 -26.12 -2.86
C ALA A 211 -3.26 -25.42 -4.01
N VAL A 212 -3.90 -24.43 -4.62
CA VAL A 212 -3.39 -23.72 -5.80
C VAL A 212 -3.49 -22.23 -5.61
N VAL A 213 -2.41 -21.53 -5.94
CA VAL A 213 -2.36 -20.07 -6.05
C VAL A 213 -2.48 -19.70 -7.52
N TRP A 214 -3.54 -18.99 -7.86
CA TRP A 214 -3.78 -18.45 -9.18
C TRP A 214 -3.40 -16.98 -9.21
N ALA A 215 -2.60 -16.57 -10.19
CA ALA A 215 -2.27 -15.17 -10.43
C ALA A 215 -2.97 -14.67 -11.69
N LEU A 216 -3.37 -13.39 -11.66
CA LEU A 216 -4.00 -12.72 -12.79
C LEU A 216 -2.94 -12.10 -13.71
N ASP A 217 -2.94 -12.47 -14.99
CA ASP A 217 -2.20 -11.73 -16.02
C ASP A 217 -2.97 -10.43 -16.35
N PRO A 218 -2.41 -9.24 -16.08
CA PRO A 218 -3.10 -7.97 -16.29
C PRO A 218 -3.32 -7.63 -17.78
N VAL A 219 -2.56 -8.23 -18.69
CA VAL A 219 -2.62 -7.97 -20.14
C VAL A 219 -3.61 -8.90 -20.81
N LYS A 220 -3.46 -10.21 -20.58
CA LYS A 220 -4.32 -11.24 -21.18
C LYS A 220 -5.65 -11.42 -20.44
N LYS A 221 -5.77 -10.85 -19.23
CA LYS A 221 -6.93 -11.00 -18.32
C LYS A 221 -7.31 -12.45 -18.05
N ASN A 222 -6.33 -13.36 -18.08
CA ASN A 222 -6.52 -14.77 -17.75
C ASN A 222 -5.81 -15.11 -16.44
N MET A 223 -6.31 -16.15 -15.77
CA MET A 223 -5.69 -16.70 -14.58
C MET A 223 -4.68 -17.78 -15.00
N TYR A 224 -3.48 -17.72 -14.45
CA TYR A 224 -2.47 -18.77 -14.60
C TYR A 224 -2.08 -19.31 -13.23
N CYS A 225 -1.70 -20.59 -13.20
CA CYS A 225 -1.22 -21.23 -11.98
C CYS A 225 0.16 -20.64 -11.62
N ALA A 226 0.22 -19.88 -10.52
CA ALA A 226 1.48 -19.37 -9.99
C ALA A 226 2.20 -20.43 -9.16
N ALA A 227 1.45 -21.25 -8.42
CA ALA A 227 1.96 -22.42 -7.71
C ALA A 227 0.82 -23.38 -7.39
N ALA A 228 1.14 -24.67 -7.32
CA ALA A 228 0.24 -25.71 -6.87
C ALA A 228 1.00 -26.65 -5.93
N ASP A 229 0.34 -27.12 -4.88
CA ASP A 229 0.87 -28.12 -3.97
C ASP A 229 -0.14 -29.27 -3.77
N GLY A 230 0.37 -30.48 -3.56
CA GLY A 230 -0.43 -31.71 -3.45
C GLY A 230 -0.62 -32.50 -4.75
N PRO A 231 -1.35 -33.64 -4.70
CA PRO A 231 -1.60 -34.48 -5.88
C PRO A 231 -2.28 -33.70 -7.02
N GLY A 232 -1.75 -33.84 -8.24
CA GLY A 232 -2.25 -33.13 -9.43
C GLY A 232 -1.58 -31.77 -9.69
N ALA A 233 -0.62 -31.33 -8.86
CA ALA A 233 0.08 -30.06 -9.03
C ALA A 233 0.76 -29.91 -10.41
N ASP A 234 1.40 -30.95 -10.95
CA ASP A 234 2.08 -30.91 -12.26
C ASP A 234 1.10 -30.58 -13.40
N ARG A 235 -0.15 -31.05 -13.30
CA ARG A 235 -1.20 -30.75 -14.30
C ARG A 235 -1.70 -29.31 -14.19
N MET A 236 -1.69 -28.75 -12.97
CA MET A 236 -2.14 -27.38 -12.72
C MET A 236 -1.19 -26.34 -13.30
N GLN A 237 0.13 -26.61 -13.34
CA GLN A 237 1.11 -25.67 -13.88
C GLN A 237 0.85 -25.28 -15.35
N SER A 238 0.30 -26.21 -16.14
CA SER A 238 -0.09 -25.98 -17.55
C SER A 238 -1.54 -25.52 -17.74
N ALA A 239 -2.34 -25.41 -16.68
CA ALA A 239 -3.76 -25.12 -16.78
C ALA A 239 -4.03 -23.60 -16.88
N HIS A 240 -4.88 -23.22 -17.83
CA HIS A 240 -5.44 -21.87 -17.93
C HIS A 240 -6.95 -21.93 -17.67
N VAL A 241 -7.39 -21.28 -16.59
CA VAL A 241 -8.80 -21.32 -16.17
C VAL A 241 -9.54 -20.06 -16.65
N TRP A 242 -10.73 -20.27 -17.22
CA TRP A 242 -11.59 -19.23 -17.78
C TRP A 242 -12.65 -18.76 -16.78
N ALA A 243 -13.25 -17.60 -17.07
CA ALA A 243 -14.30 -16.97 -16.26
C ALA A 243 -15.58 -17.81 -16.04
N ASN A 244 -15.80 -18.86 -16.83
CA ASN A 244 -17.00 -19.72 -16.73
C ASN A 244 -16.80 -20.94 -15.80
N ASP A 245 -15.68 -21.04 -15.09
CA ASP A 245 -15.45 -22.10 -14.11
C ASP A 245 -16.35 -21.92 -12.88
N PRO A 246 -17.18 -22.90 -12.49
CA PRO A 246 -18.19 -22.70 -11.45
C PRO A 246 -17.60 -22.52 -10.04
N GLY A 247 -16.33 -22.90 -9.82
CA GLY A 247 -15.61 -22.64 -8.57
C GLY A 247 -14.80 -21.35 -8.63
N LEU A 248 -13.60 -21.44 -9.21
CA LEU A 248 -12.63 -20.35 -9.30
C LEU A 248 -13.17 -19.18 -10.13
N GLY A 249 -13.80 -19.47 -11.26
CA GLY A 249 -14.33 -18.46 -12.19
C GLY A 249 -15.44 -17.63 -11.54
N THR A 250 -16.38 -18.28 -10.87
CA THR A 250 -17.44 -17.62 -10.07
C THR A 250 -16.84 -16.74 -8.96
N ALA A 251 -15.89 -17.28 -8.19
CA ALA A 251 -15.25 -16.56 -7.09
C ALA A 251 -14.54 -15.29 -7.57
N VAL A 252 -13.83 -15.40 -8.70
CA VAL A 252 -13.13 -14.29 -9.36
C VAL A 252 -14.10 -13.27 -9.97
N ALA A 253 -15.17 -13.72 -10.63
CA ALA A 253 -16.12 -12.85 -11.31
C ALA A 253 -16.99 -12.05 -10.33
N GLN A 254 -17.36 -12.66 -9.20
CA GLN A 254 -18.18 -12.03 -8.17
C GLN A 254 -17.35 -11.29 -7.12
N GLY A 255 -16.07 -11.64 -6.96
CA GLY A 255 -15.22 -11.12 -5.89
C GLY A 255 -15.58 -11.68 -4.51
N GLU A 256 -16.32 -12.79 -4.46
CA GLU A 256 -16.76 -13.45 -3.24
C GLU A 256 -16.20 -14.88 -3.15
N ALA A 257 -16.09 -15.41 -1.93
CA ALA A 257 -15.64 -16.78 -1.71
C ALA A 257 -16.72 -17.78 -2.13
N VAL A 258 -16.31 -18.89 -2.74
CA VAL A 258 -17.20 -19.95 -3.22
C VAL A 258 -16.83 -21.25 -2.55
N LEU A 259 -17.83 -21.93 -2.01
CA LEU A 259 -17.72 -23.27 -1.44
C LEU A 259 -18.65 -24.20 -2.21
N LEU A 260 -18.06 -25.25 -2.80
CA LEU A 260 -18.80 -26.28 -3.53
C LEU A 260 -18.71 -27.61 -2.77
N HIS A 261 -19.88 -28.19 -2.56
CA HIS A 261 -20.05 -29.54 -2.07
C HIS A 261 -20.46 -30.47 -3.20
N ASN A 262 -20.09 -31.74 -3.09
CA ASN A 262 -20.49 -32.81 -3.99
C ASN A 262 -20.04 -32.58 -5.46
N VAL A 263 -18.74 -32.28 -5.62
CA VAL A 263 -18.13 -31.93 -6.91
C VAL A 263 -17.66 -33.19 -7.64
N GLU A 264 -18.57 -34.00 -8.16
CA GLU A 264 -18.26 -35.34 -8.71
C GLU A 264 -18.22 -35.42 -10.25
N ASP A 265 -18.22 -34.28 -10.96
CA ASP A 265 -18.24 -34.26 -12.45
C ASP A 265 -16.94 -34.78 -13.07
N GLU A 266 -17.03 -35.35 -14.27
CA GLU A 266 -15.93 -35.91 -15.04
C GLU A 266 -14.90 -34.81 -15.41
N ALA A 267 -15.37 -33.58 -15.66
CA ALA A 267 -14.55 -32.40 -15.91
C ALA A 267 -13.62 -32.05 -14.73
N TRP A 268 -14.08 -32.22 -13.49
CA TRP A 268 -13.26 -31.97 -12.30
C TRP A 268 -12.23 -33.07 -12.07
N THR A 269 -12.60 -34.31 -12.39
CA THR A 269 -11.71 -35.47 -12.31
C THR A 269 -10.57 -35.37 -13.32
N GLU A 270 -10.85 -34.89 -14.53
CA GLU A 270 -9.84 -34.64 -15.57
C GLU A 270 -8.87 -33.54 -15.14
N ARG A 271 -9.39 -32.40 -14.63
CA ARG A 271 -8.61 -31.26 -14.14
C ARG A 271 -7.62 -31.69 -13.06
N TRP A 272 -8.10 -32.29 -11.97
CA TRP A 272 -7.25 -32.62 -10.82
C TRP A 272 -6.52 -33.97 -10.94
N GLY A 273 -6.84 -34.77 -11.95
CA GLY A 273 -6.29 -36.12 -12.11
C GLY A 273 -6.78 -37.12 -11.07
N GLY A 274 -7.90 -36.83 -10.42
CA GLY A 274 -8.52 -37.66 -9.39
C GLY A 274 -9.88 -37.09 -8.95
N LYS A 275 -10.71 -37.92 -8.32
CA LYS A 275 -12.03 -37.51 -7.85
C LYS A 275 -11.91 -36.58 -6.64
N ILE A 276 -12.42 -35.37 -6.76
CA ILE A 276 -12.63 -34.43 -5.65
C ILE A 276 -14.09 -34.53 -5.18
N HIS A 277 -14.38 -34.14 -3.94
CA HIS A 277 -15.76 -34.07 -3.45
C HIS A 277 -16.11 -32.71 -2.83
N SER A 278 -15.10 -31.90 -2.45
CA SER A 278 -15.28 -30.56 -1.91
C SER A 278 -14.23 -29.61 -2.47
N LEU A 279 -14.64 -28.38 -2.78
CA LEU A 279 -13.77 -27.33 -3.29
C LEU A 279 -14.10 -26.00 -2.61
N ALA A 280 -13.07 -25.26 -2.20
CA ALA A 280 -13.19 -23.90 -1.68
C ALA A 280 -12.29 -22.97 -2.50
N ALA A 281 -12.86 -21.89 -3.03
CA ALA A 281 -12.16 -20.89 -3.81
C ALA A 281 -12.36 -19.50 -3.20
N VAL A 282 -11.28 -18.74 -3.03
CA VAL A 282 -11.30 -17.39 -2.45
C VAL A 282 -10.54 -16.43 -3.38
N PRO A 283 -11.15 -15.30 -3.79
CA PRO A 283 -10.46 -14.30 -4.58
C PRO A 283 -9.46 -13.52 -3.72
N LEU A 284 -8.27 -13.29 -4.27
CA LEU A 284 -7.22 -12.49 -3.64
C LEU A 284 -7.42 -11.03 -4.01
N MET A 285 -8.24 -10.36 -3.20
CA MET A 285 -8.64 -8.97 -3.40
C MET A 285 -7.79 -8.00 -2.57
N GLN A 286 -7.63 -6.80 -3.08
CA GLN A 286 -7.07 -5.68 -2.34
C GLN A 286 -7.81 -4.38 -2.65
N GLY A 287 -8.63 -3.94 -1.69
CA GLY A 287 -9.68 -2.98 -2.01
C GLY A 287 -10.58 -3.60 -3.08
N GLU A 288 -10.77 -2.89 -4.20
CA GLU A 288 -11.58 -3.35 -5.34
C GLU A 288 -10.75 -4.09 -6.42
N ARG A 289 -9.42 -4.23 -6.24
CA ARG A 289 -8.54 -4.84 -7.25
C ARG A 289 -8.35 -6.33 -7.00
N LEU A 290 -8.66 -7.15 -8.00
CA LEU A 290 -8.32 -8.56 -8.06
C LEU A 290 -6.84 -8.76 -8.40
N LEU A 291 -6.13 -9.52 -7.58
CA LEU A 291 -4.73 -9.90 -7.80
C LEU A 291 -4.58 -11.36 -8.26
N GLY A 292 -5.54 -12.20 -7.91
CA GLY A 292 -5.49 -13.64 -8.13
C GLY A 292 -6.58 -14.36 -7.34
N ALA A 293 -6.38 -15.64 -7.06
CA ALA A 293 -7.29 -16.44 -6.24
C ALA A 293 -6.56 -17.61 -5.58
N LEU A 294 -7.09 -18.09 -4.46
CA LEU A 294 -6.67 -19.33 -3.81
C LEU A 294 -7.76 -20.36 -4.01
N GLU A 295 -7.35 -21.59 -4.29
CA GLU A 295 -8.24 -22.72 -4.46
C GLU A 295 -7.71 -23.90 -3.63
N ALA A 296 -8.59 -24.54 -2.87
CA ALA A 296 -8.28 -25.72 -2.06
C ALA A 296 -9.31 -26.82 -2.36
N VAL A 297 -8.84 -28.06 -2.46
CA VAL A 297 -9.68 -29.21 -2.78
C VAL A 297 -9.47 -30.38 -1.82
N ARG A 298 -10.52 -31.17 -1.62
CA ARG A 298 -10.48 -32.44 -0.88
C ARG A 298 -11.03 -33.58 -1.74
N GLY A 299 -10.40 -34.75 -1.60
CA GLY A 299 -10.75 -35.99 -2.28
C GLY A 299 -11.69 -36.89 -1.48
N MET A 300 -12.23 -37.91 -2.16
CA MET A 300 -13.20 -38.85 -1.57
C MET A 300 -12.68 -39.46 -0.26
N GLY A 301 -13.48 -39.37 0.81
CA GLY A 301 -13.17 -39.93 2.13
C GLY A 301 -12.80 -38.89 3.21
N ALA A 302 -12.57 -37.64 2.83
CA ALA A 302 -12.45 -36.51 3.77
C ALA A 302 -13.82 -35.87 4.05
N PRO A 303 -14.02 -35.15 5.17
CA PRO A 303 -15.21 -34.34 5.40
C PRO A 303 -15.24 -33.13 4.45
N TYR A 304 -16.46 -32.71 4.07
CA TYR A 304 -16.64 -31.48 3.27
C TYR A 304 -16.03 -30.28 3.99
N PHE A 305 -15.55 -29.30 3.22
CA PHE A 305 -15.11 -28.03 3.79
C PHE A 305 -16.30 -27.34 4.48
N GLY A 306 -16.16 -26.97 5.75
CA GLY A 306 -17.17 -26.22 6.49
C GLY A 306 -17.07 -24.71 6.30
N GLU A 307 -18.08 -23.99 6.78
CA GLU A 307 -18.11 -22.51 6.82
C GLU A 307 -16.94 -21.92 7.64
N GLU A 308 -16.51 -22.59 8.71
CA GLU A 308 -15.37 -22.14 9.51
C GLU A 308 -14.04 -22.22 8.74
N GLU A 309 -13.86 -23.28 7.96
CA GLU A 309 -12.68 -23.50 7.12
C GLU A 309 -12.66 -22.52 5.95
N LEU A 310 -13.81 -22.24 5.34
CA LEU A 310 -13.94 -21.19 4.33
C LEU A 310 -13.57 -19.81 4.89
N ARG A 311 -14.05 -19.47 6.10
CA ARG A 311 -13.68 -18.21 6.79
C ARG A 311 -12.18 -18.14 7.08
N LEU A 312 -11.56 -19.26 7.46
CA LEU A 312 -10.12 -19.33 7.65
C LEU A 312 -9.37 -19.09 6.33
N LEU A 313 -9.80 -19.73 5.23
CA LEU A 313 -9.22 -19.52 3.90
C LEU A 313 -9.38 -18.07 3.42
N ILE A 314 -10.52 -17.42 3.72
CA ILE A 314 -10.73 -15.99 3.45
C ILE A 314 -9.67 -15.14 4.16
N ASP A 315 -9.42 -15.39 5.45
CA ASP A 315 -8.46 -14.60 6.22
C ASP A 315 -7.01 -14.85 5.80
N VAL A 316 -6.66 -16.10 5.48
CA VAL A 316 -5.36 -16.44 4.88
C VAL A 316 -5.22 -15.79 3.50
N GLY A 317 -6.28 -15.81 2.69
CA GLY A 317 -6.35 -15.15 1.40
C GLY A 317 -6.10 -13.64 1.49
N LYS A 318 -6.65 -12.96 2.50
CA LYS A 318 -6.34 -11.54 2.74
C LYS A 318 -4.84 -11.32 3.00
N GLN A 319 -4.19 -12.16 3.80
CA GLN A 319 -2.75 -12.06 4.06
C GLN A 319 -1.93 -12.32 2.79
N ALA A 320 -2.27 -13.39 2.06
CA ALA A 320 -1.65 -13.73 0.78
C ALA A 320 -1.78 -12.61 -0.25
N GLY A 321 -2.96 -12.00 -0.38
CA GLY A 321 -3.21 -10.88 -1.29
C GLY A 321 -2.34 -9.66 -0.98
N VAL A 322 -2.12 -9.34 0.30
CA VAL A 322 -1.21 -8.26 0.69
C VAL A 322 0.24 -8.60 0.31
N ALA A 323 0.70 -9.81 0.59
CA ALA A 323 2.06 -10.25 0.28
C ALA A 323 2.32 -10.28 -1.23
N LEU A 324 1.41 -10.85 -2.03
CA LEU A 324 1.50 -10.89 -3.49
C LEU A 324 1.55 -9.48 -4.10
N ARG A 325 0.76 -8.54 -3.59
CA ARG A 325 0.83 -7.14 -4.04
C ARG A 325 2.21 -6.54 -3.77
N ASN A 326 2.78 -6.81 -2.61
CA ASN A 326 4.08 -6.28 -2.22
C ASN A 326 5.19 -6.87 -3.10
N ALA A 327 5.16 -8.18 -3.36
CA ALA A 327 6.07 -8.85 -4.28
C ALA A 327 5.97 -8.27 -5.71
N GLN A 328 4.75 -8.13 -6.25
CA GLN A 328 4.51 -7.53 -7.56
C GLN A 328 4.99 -6.07 -7.63
N ARG A 329 4.78 -5.27 -6.57
CA ARG A 329 5.24 -3.88 -6.52
C ARG A 329 6.77 -3.81 -6.51
N LEU A 330 7.43 -4.64 -5.71
CA LEU A 330 8.89 -4.69 -5.68
C LEU A 330 9.47 -5.11 -7.03
N GLN A 331 8.86 -6.09 -7.69
CA GLN A 331 9.25 -6.50 -9.04
C GLN A 331 9.08 -5.37 -10.06
N ALA A 332 7.97 -4.62 -10.00
CA ALA A 332 7.75 -3.44 -10.84
C ALA A 332 8.76 -2.31 -10.56
N GLU A 333 9.06 -2.04 -9.29
CA GLU A 333 10.08 -1.06 -8.87
C GLU A 333 11.47 -1.45 -9.40
N ARG A 334 11.87 -2.73 -9.25
CA ARG A 334 13.11 -3.25 -9.83
C ARG A 334 13.15 -3.08 -11.34
N ARG A 335 12.05 -3.40 -12.03
CA ARG A 335 11.97 -3.24 -13.48
C ARG A 335 12.11 -1.78 -13.91
N VAL A 336 11.52 -0.84 -13.17
CA VAL A 336 11.71 0.60 -13.41
C VAL A 336 13.16 1.01 -13.17
N ASN A 337 13.80 0.51 -12.11
CA ASN A 337 15.21 0.80 -11.82
C ASN A 337 16.14 0.26 -12.90
N GLU A 338 15.91 -0.96 -13.40
CA GLU A 338 16.64 -1.54 -14.54
C GLU A 338 16.52 -0.66 -15.79
N LEU A 339 15.29 -0.22 -16.12
CA LEU A 339 15.03 0.65 -17.27
C LEU A 339 15.66 2.03 -17.10
N ASN A 340 15.63 2.61 -15.90
CA ASN A 340 16.27 3.89 -15.60
C ASN A 340 17.79 3.81 -15.73
N ALA A 341 18.42 2.77 -15.17
CA ALA A 341 19.85 2.53 -15.33
C ALA A 341 20.22 2.39 -16.82
N LEU A 342 19.41 1.65 -17.59
CA LEU A 342 19.59 1.51 -19.03
C LEU A 342 19.46 2.86 -19.77
N MET A 343 18.48 3.70 -19.40
CA MET A 343 18.30 5.02 -19.99
C MET A 343 19.45 5.98 -19.65
N GLU A 344 19.97 5.98 -18.42
CA GLU A 344 21.12 6.80 -18.03
C GLU A 344 22.35 6.42 -18.83
N ILE A 345 22.65 5.13 -18.96
CA ILE A 345 23.74 4.64 -19.79
C ILE A 345 23.51 5.05 -21.25
N SER A 346 22.29 4.91 -21.76
CA SER A 346 21.95 5.28 -23.14
C SER A 346 22.18 6.78 -23.41
N LYS A 347 21.84 7.65 -22.44
CA LYS A 347 22.12 9.10 -22.52
C LYS A 347 23.62 9.38 -22.56
N GLU A 348 24.41 8.72 -21.73
CA GLU A 348 25.86 8.92 -21.71
C GLU A 348 26.51 8.47 -23.03
N ILE A 349 26.09 7.31 -23.56
CA ILE A 349 26.59 6.78 -24.84
C ILE A 349 26.22 7.71 -26.01
N THR A 350 25.02 8.28 -26.02
CA THR A 350 24.57 9.20 -27.09
C THR A 350 25.11 10.62 -26.96
N ALA A 351 25.60 11.04 -25.78
CA ALA A 351 26.13 12.38 -25.54
C ALA A 351 27.53 12.63 -26.15
N THR A 352 28.29 11.58 -26.46
CA THR A 352 29.65 11.71 -27.03
C THR A 352 29.64 11.42 -28.53
N LEU A 353 30.36 12.24 -29.31
CA LEU A 353 30.58 12.04 -30.74
C LEU A 353 31.90 11.30 -31.05
N ASP A 354 32.65 10.93 -30.01
CA ASP A 354 33.88 10.13 -30.12
C ASP A 354 33.54 8.65 -30.20
N LEU A 355 33.73 8.05 -31.37
CA LEU A 355 33.39 6.65 -31.65
C LEU A 355 34.09 5.66 -30.70
N ASP A 356 35.39 5.84 -30.42
CA ASP A 356 36.11 4.87 -29.59
C ASP A 356 35.56 4.91 -28.15
N ARG A 357 35.26 6.13 -27.66
CA ARG A 357 34.64 6.31 -26.36
C ARG A 357 33.21 5.76 -26.31
N VAL A 358 32.39 5.93 -27.36
CA VAL A 358 31.04 5.32 -27.47
C VAL A 358 31.15 3.80 -27.28
N LEU A 359 32.02 3.15 -28.05
CA LEU A 359 32.13 1.68 -28.09
C LEU A 359 32.69 1.12 -26.77
N THR A 360 33.74 1.71 -26.20
CA THR A 360 34.30 1.29 -24.92
C THR A 360 33.33 1.52 -23.76
N THR A 361 32.57 2.63 -23.77
CA THR A 361 31.55 2.89 -22.74
C THR A 361 30.40 1.90 -22.85
N THR A 362 29.98 1.57 -24.07
CA THR A 362 28.92 0.60 -24.36
C THR A 362 29.22 -0.77 -23.74
N VAL A 363 30.37 -1.36 -24.07
CA VAL A 363 30.72 -2.72 -23.61
C VAL A 363 30.98 -2.80 -22.11
N ASN A 364 31.45 -1.73 -21.48
CA ASN A 364 31.76 -1.72 -20.04
C ASN A 364 30.56 -1.36 -19.16
N ARG A 365 29.55 -0.66 -19.69
CA ARG A 365 28.37 -0.28 -18.90
C ARG A 365 27.24 -1.31 -19.01
N ILE A 366 27.12 -2.00 -20.14
CA ILE A 366 26.07 -3.02 -20.27
C ILE A 366 26.24 -4.15 -19.26
N THR A 367 27.48 -4.48 -18.88
CA THR A 367 27.80 -5.49 -17.86
C THR A 367 27.34 -5.10 -16.44
N SER A 368 27.02 -3.83 -16.20
CA SER A 368 26.43 -3.38 -14.92
C SER A 368 24.91 -3.50 -14.84
N VAL A 369 24.23 -3.75 -15.97
CA VAL A 369 22.77 -3.89 -16.05
C VAL A 369 22.37 -5.31 -16.44
N ILE A 370 23.12 -5.93 -17.35
CA ILE A 370 22.94 -7.30 -17.78
C ILE A 370 24.09 -8.12 -17.19
N PRO A 371 23.81 -9.20 -16.44
CA PRO A 371 24.82 -10.05 -15.81
C PRO A 371 25.56 -10.90 -16.86
N CYS A 372 26.38 -10.25 -17.66
CA CYS A 372 27.24 -10.87 -18.67
C CYS A 372 28.71 -10.74 -18.24
N ASP A 373 29.47 -11.82 -18.45
CA ASP A 373 30.90 -11.88 -18.19
C ASP A 373 31.71 -11.20 -19.29
N ARG A 374 31.20 -11.25 -20.52
CA ARG A 374 31.87 -10.68 -21.70
C ARG A 374 30.86 -9.99 -22.61
N CYS A 375 31.20 -8.77 -23.00
CA CYS A 375 30.50 -8.01 -24.03
C CYS A 375 31.46 -7.54 -25.11
N THR A 376 31.11 -7.72 -26.38
CA THR A 376 31.90 -7.26 -27.53
C THR A 376 31.05 -6.51 -28.54
N VAL A 377 31.64 -5.47 -29.14
CA VAL A 377 31.06 -4.77 -30.28
C VAL A 377 32.02 -4.85 -31.47
N ALA A 378 31.49 -5.29 -32.62
CA ALA A 378 32.19 -5.31 -33.88
C ALA A 378 31.50 -4.42 -34.91
N LEU A 379 32.28 -3.61 -35.64
CA LEU A 379 31.77 -2.76 -36.72
C LEU A 379 32.25 -3.26 -38.07
N PHE A 380 31.46 -2.98 -39.11
CA PHE A 380 31.84 -3.24 -40.49
C PHE A 380 32.63 -2.06 -41.07
N ARG A 381 33.94 -2.24 -41.32
CA ARG A 381 34.82 -1.21 -41.89
C ARG A 381 35.69 -1.78 -43.01
N LYS A 382 35.81 -1.06 -44.13
CA LYS A 382 36.67 -1.41 -45.29
C LYS A 382 36.47 -2.85 -45.80
N GLY A 383 35.24 -3.36 -45.78
CA GLY A 383 34.90 -4.70 -46.28
C GLY A 383 35.23 -5.85 -45.31
N LYS A 384 35.55 -5.56 -44.03
CA LYS A 384 35.79 -6.56 -43.00
C LYS A 384 35.06 -6.21 -41.70
N TRP A 385 34.64 -7.24 -40.97
CA TRP A 385 34.18 -7.11 -39.60
C TRP A 385 35.38 -7.10 -38.66
N GLU A 386 35.43 -6.13 -37.75
CA GLU A 386 36.50 -6.03 -36.77
C GLU A 386 35.90 -5.79 -35.39
N ILE A 387 36.39 -6.48 -34.35
CA ILE A 387 36.04 -6.13 -32.97
C ILE A 387 36.71 -4.79 -32.63
N ASN A 388 35.90 -3.83 -32.19
CA ASN A 388 36.33 -2.48 -31.86
C ASN A 388 36.41 -2.25 -30.35
N ALA A 389 35.57 -2.92 -29.56
CA ALA A 389 35.60 -2.83 -28.12
C ALA A 389 35.20 -4.17 -27.48
N MET A 390 35.80 -4.46 -26.32
CA MET A 390 35.50 -5.62 -25.48
C MET A 390 35.48 -5.18 -24.02
N SER A 391 34.52 -5.69 -23.24
CA SER A 391 34.37 -5.38 -21.82
C SER A 391 35.62 -5.77 -21.03
N GLY A 392 36.07 -4.89 -20.14
CA GLY A 392 37.25 -5.14 -19.29
C GLY A 392 38.60 -4.93 -19.97
N GLU A 393 38.64 -4.61 -21.28
CA GLU A 393 39.87 -4.33 -22.00
C GLU A 393 39.96 -2.86 -22.45
N LEU A 394 41.09 -2.22 -22.18
CA LEU A 394 41.40 -0.88 -22.68
C LEU A 394 41.74 -0.88 -24.18
N LYS A 395 42.25 -2.01 -24.70
CA LYS A 395 42.59 -2.18 -26.12
C LYS A 395 42.53 -3.65 -26.50
N VAL A 396 41.71 -3.96 -27.50
CA VAL A 396 41.47 -5.34 -27.98
C VAL A 396 42.71 -5.89 -28.71
N ASP A 397 43.26 -7.01 -28.24
CA ASP A 397 44.28 -7.77 -28.98
C ASP A 397 43.64 -8.71 -30.01
N ARG A 398 43.64 -8.26 -31.27
CA ARG A 398 43.04 -8.98 -32.41
C ARG A 398 43.81 -10.21 -32.84
N LYS A 399 45.06 -10.39 -32.38
CA LYS A 399 45.88 -11.54 -32.75
C LYS A 399 45.72 -12.71 -31.78
N ALA A 400 45.10 -12.49 -30.63
CA ALA A 400 44.83 -13.54 -29.68
C ALA A 400 43.85 -14.58 -30.29
N PRO A 401 44.10 -15.90 -30.15
CA PRO A 401 43.23 -16.94 -30.70
C PRO A 401 41.77 -16.83 -30.23
N ALA A 402 41.54 -16.44 -28.97
CA ALA A 402 40.21 -16.24 -28.42
C ALA A 402 39.45 -15.08 -29.09
N THR A 403 40.15 -13.97 -29.42
CA THR A 403 39.56 -12.83 -30.14
C THR A 403 39.18 -13.18 -31.56
N GLN A 404 39.97 -14.02 -32.24
CA GLN A 404 39.68 -14.46 -33.61
C GLN A 404 38.46 -15.39 -33.67
N GLU A 405 38.28 -16.23 -32.66
CA GLU A 405 37.10 -17.08 -32.53
C GLU A 405 35.82 -16.26 -32.28
N LEU A 406 35.92 -15.20 -31.47
CA LEU A 406 34.85 -14.22 -31.29
C LEU A 406 34.54 -13.44 -32.57
N GLU A 407 35.56 -13.00 -33.32
CA GLU A 407 35.36 -12.35 -34.63
C GLU A 407 34.60 -13.27 -35.58
N ALA A 408 34.89 -14.57 -35.59
CA ALA A 408 34.14 -15.54 -36.40
C ALA A 408 32.66 -15.67 -35.99
N LEU A 409 32.34 -15.50 -34.71
CA LEU A 409 30.95 -15.43 -34.23
C LEU A 409 30.25 -14.14 -34.67
N HIS A 410 30.92 -12.99 -34.62
CA HIS A 410 30.37 -11.73 -35.14
C HIS A 410 30.10 -11.80 -36.65
N VAL A 411 31.00 -12.42 -37.43
CA VAL A 411 30.78 -12.64 -38.88
C VAL A 411 29.59 -13.57 -39.10
N TRP A 412 29.51 -14.68 -38.36
CA TRP A 412 28.38 -15.61 -38.46
C TRP A 412 27.05 -14.95 -38.12
N LEU A 413 27.00 -14.18 -37.02
CA LEU A 413 25.81 -13.44 -36.60
C LEU A 413 25.34 -12.47 -37.70
N SER A 414 26.27 -11.78 -38.37
CA SER A 414 25.92 -10.87 -39.47
C SER A 414 25.26 -11.58 -40.67
N GLY A 415 25.52 -12.89 -40.86
CA GLY A 415 24.96 -13.70 -41.95
C GLY A 415 23.61 -14.36 -41.64
N LEU A 416 23.16 -14.36 -40.38
CA LEU A 416 21.92 -15.02 -39.95
C LEU A 416 20.64 -14.28 -40.37
N GLY A 417 20.74 -12.98 -40.67
CA GLY A 417 19.62 -12.10 -41.01
C GLY A 417 18.76 -11.65 -39.82
N GLY A 418 19.12 -12.05 -38.59
CA GLY A 418 18.40 -11.72 -37.36
C GLY A 418 19.28 -11.88 -36.13
N ASP A 419 18.72 -11.53 -34.97
CA ASP A 419 19.35 -11.71 -33.66
C ASP A 419 19.37 -13.22 -33.31
N ALA A 420 20.24 -13.62 -32.37
CA ALA A 420 20.36 -15.01 -31.95
C ALA A 420 20.53 -15.12 -30.43
N THR A 421 19.78 -16.01 -29.80
CA THR A 421 19.90 -16.33 -28.37
C THR A 421 20.15 -17.82 -28.19
N VAL A 422 21.14 -18.17 -27.37
CA VAL A 422 21.49 -19.56 -27.06
C VAL A 422 21.75 -19.70 -25.57
N LEU A 423 20.97 -20.54 -24.89
CA LEU A 423 21.00 -20.70 -23.43
C LEU A 423 21.24 -22.17 -23.07
N GLN A 424 22.17 -22.45 -22.16
CA GLN A 424 22.35 -23.78 -21.60
C GLN A 424 21.44 -23.95 -20.37
N THR A 425 20.55 -24.94 -20.41
CA THR A 425 19.63 -25.34 -19.32
C THR A 425 19.95 -26.75 -18.85
N ASP A 426 19.30 -27.20 -17.76
CA ASP A 426 19.43 -28.57 -17.25
C ASP A 426 18.92 -29.63 -18.25
N GLU A 427 18.04 -29.23 -19.18
CA GLU A 427 17.47 -30.09 -20.22
C GLU A 427 18.28 -30.08 -21.53
N GLY A 428 19.33 -29.26 -21.63
CA GLY A 428 20.22 -29.17 -22.80
C GLY A 428 20.46 -27.73 -23.27
N ILE A 429 20.88 -27.56 -24.52
CA ILE A 429 21.08 -26.24 -25.13
C ILE A 429 19.80 -25.79 -25.83
N GLU A 430 19.22 -24.68 -25.42
CA GLU A 430 18.10 -24.01 -26.08
C GLU A 430 18.62 -23.03 -27.14
N ALA A 431 18.13 -23.15 -28.38
CA ALA A 431 18.46 -22.26 -29.48
C ALA A 431 17.32 -22.21 -30.51
N ASP A 432 17.18 -21.09 -31.22
CA ASP A 432 16.11 -20.87 -32.22
C ASP A 432 16.21 -21.81 -33.45
N ARG A 433 17.39 -22.36 -33.73
CA ARG A 433 17.66 -23.22 -34.90
C ARG A 433 18.60 -24.37 -34.53
N GLU A 434 18.36 -25.55 -35.10
CA GLU A 434 19.16 -26.76 -34.86
C GLU A 434 20.63 -26.58 -35.28
N GLU A 435 20.89 -25.95 -36.43
CA GLU A 435 22.25 -25.61 -36.89
C GLU A 435 22.99 -24.63 -35.95
N THR A 436 22.24 -23.79 -35.23
CA THR A 436 22.80 -22.86 -34.23
C THR A 436 23.15 -23.63 -32.96
N ARG A 437 22.30 -24.56 -32.53
CA ARG A 437 22.56 -25.45 -31.39
C ARG A 437 23.88 -26.20 -31.57
N ASP A 438 24.08 -26.89 -32.69
CA ASP A 438 25.29 -27.71 -32.93
C ASP A 438 26.59 -26.90 -32.89
N LYS A 439 26.55 -25.68 -33.45
CA LYS A 439 27.69 -24.76 -33.42
C LYS A 439 28.04 -24.33 -31.99
N PHE A 440 27.02 -24.12 -31.16
CA PHE A 440 27.20 -23.63 -29.80
C PHE A 440 27.54 -24.73 -28.79
N VAL A 441 27.22 -26.00 -29.06
CA VAL A 441 27.72 -27.14 -28.27
C VAL A 441 29.25 -27.13 -28.24
N ALA A 442 29.89 -27.15 -29.42
CA ALA A 442 31.35 -27.15 -29.52
C ALA A 442 31.99 -25.86 -28.99
N TYR A 443 31.29 -24.73 -29.14
CA TYR A 443 31.77 -23.44 -28.66
C TYR A 443 31.75 -23.32 -27.13
N PHE A 444 30.66 -23.73 -26.47
CA PHE A 444 30.55 -23.69 -25.00
C PHE A 444 31.55 -24.62 -24.32
N GLU A 445 31.76 -25.83 -24.86
CA GLU A 445 32.78 -26.76 -24.37
C GLU A 445 34.20 -26.15 -24.41
N LYS A 446 34.51 -25.40 -25.48
CA LYS A 446 35.84 -24.82 -25.69
C LYS A 446 36.05 -23.48 -24.98
N SER A 447 35.02 -22.64 -24.92
CA SER A 447 35.08 -21.28 -24.36
C SER A 447 34.81 -21.22 -22.86
N GLY A 448 34.14 -22.24 -22.29
CA GLY A 448 33.68 -22.24 -20.90
C GLY A 448 32.51 -21.27 -20.64
N MET A 449 31.82 -20.82 -21.69
CA MET A 449 30.59 -20.04 -21.59
C MET A 449 29.37 -20.97 -21.55
N ALA A 450 28.29 -20.53 -20.91
CA ALA A 450 27.03 -21.27 -20.80
C ALA A 450 25.85 -20.53 -21.46
N SER A 451 26.03 -19.26 -21.83
CA SER A 451 24.98 -18.48 -22.48
C SER A 451 25.54 -17.46 -23.47
N PHE A 452 24.79 -17.21 -24.55
CA PHE A 452 25.14 -16.30 -25.63
C PHE A 452 23.91 -15.52 -26.12
N MET A 453 24.10 -14.23 -26.36
CA MET A 453 23.12 -13.35 -26.98
C MET A 453 23.79 -12.43 -27.99
N GLY A 454 23.42 -12.58 -29.26
CA GLY A 454 23.92 -11.82 -30.39
C GLY A 454 22.85 -10.92 -30.97
N LEU A 455 23.15 -9.62 -31.06
CA LEU A 455 22.24 -8.59 -31.54
C LEU A 455 22.84 -7.84 -32.73
N LEU A 456 22.03 -7.59 -33.75
CA LEU A 456 22.41 -6.79 -34.91
C LEU A 456 22.21 -5.30 -34.61
N LEU A 457 23.26 -4.49 -34.79
CA LEU A 457 23.16 -3.03 -34.75
C LEU A 457 22.71 -2.53 -36.12
N ARG A 458 21.39 -2.51 -36.35
CA ARG A 458 20.75 -2.22 -37.63
C ARG A 458 20.03 -0.88 -37.65
N ASP A 459 20.19 -0.16 -38.75
CA ASP A 459 19.42 1.04 -39.11
C ASP A 459 18.48 0.71 -40.29
N GLU A 460 17.61 1.64 -40.71
CA GLU A 460 16.62 1.44 -41.79
C GLU A 460 17.25 1.00 -43.13
N GLU A 461 18.52 1.36 -43.39
CA GLU A 461 19.20 1.11 -44.67
C GLU A 461 20.29 0.01 -44.61
N SER A 462 20.87 -0.29 -43.43
CA SER A 462 22.01 -1.24 -43.33
C SER A 462 22.37 -1.68 -41.90
N ILE A 463 23.14 -2.77 -41.79
CA ILE A 463 23.75 -3.22 -40.53
C ILE A 463 25.05 -2.45 -40.32
N VAL A 464 25.12 -1.66 -39.24
CA VAL A 464 26.27 -0.84 -38.86
C VAL A 464 27.28 -1.63 -38.03
N GLY A 465 26.80 -2.61 -37.26
CA GLY A 465 27.61 -3.37 -36.32
C GLY A 465 26.91 -4.62 -35.77
N THR A 466 27.59 -5.31 -34.86
CA THR A 466 27.03 -6.42 -34.06
C THR A 466 27.46 -6.27 -32.61
N LEU A 467 26.56 -6.60 -31.69
CA LEU A 467 26.75 -6.60 -30.24
C LEU A 467 26.57 -8.03 -29.73
N VAL A 468 27.54 -8.54 -28.99
CA VAL A 468 27.52 -9.90 -28.44
C VAL A 468 27.69 -9.84 -26.92
N LEU A 469 26.91 -10.65 -26.22
CA LEU A 469 26.91 -10.82 -24.76
C LEU A 469 27.04 -12.30 -24.43
N GLU A 470 27.91 -12.64 -23.47
CA GLU A 470 28.15 -14.01 -23.03
C GLU A 470 28.23 -14.10 -21.51
N GLY A 471 27.75 -15.21 -20.95
CA GLY A 471 27.81 -15.52 -19.53
C GLY A 471 28.33 -16.93 -19.27
N LYS A 472 29.10 -17.11 -18.20
CA LYS A 472 29.72 -18.38 -17.78
C LYS A 472 28.79 -19.26 -16.96
N GLU A 473 27.91 -18.66 -16.17
CA GLU A 473 26.96 -19.38 -15.32
C GLU A 473 25.69 -19.75 -16.11
N GLN A 474 25.16 -20.96 -15.88
CA GLN A 474 23.84 -21.32 -16.38
C GLN A 474 22.79 -20.36 -15.82
N GLY A 475 21.94 -19.82 -16.69
CA GLY A 475 20.93 -18.84 -16.31
C GLY A 475 21.44 -17.41 -16.12
N ALA A 476 22.72 -17.11 -16.36
CA ALA A 476 23.24 -15.74 -16.32
C ALA A 476 22.48 -14.83 -17.31
N LEU A 477 22.42 -15.23 -18.59
CA LEU A 477 21.53 -14.61 -19.56
C LEU A 477 20.21 -15.38 -19.62
N THR A 478 19.11 -14.63 -19.75
CA THR A 478 17.74 -15.17 -19.81
C THR A 478 16.97 -14.48 -20.92
N HIS A 479 15.82 -15.04 -21.30
CA HIS A 479 14.90 -14.39 -22.24
C HIS A 479 14.47 -12.98 -21.78
N GLY A 480 14.37 -12.72 -20.47
CA GLY A 480 14.04 -11.39 -19.94
C GLY A 480 15.12 -10.34 -20.19
N HIS A 481 16.39 -10.76 -20.28
CA HIS A 481 17.51 -9.89 -20.60
C HIS A 481 17.54 -9.51 -22.09
N TYR A 482 16.94 -10.31 -22.97
CA TYR A 482 16.93 -10.06 -24.42
C TYR A 482 16.24 -8.75 -24.79
N ASP A 483 15.10 -8.44 -24.16
CA ASP A 483 14.40 -7.18 -24.42
C ASP A 483 15.23 -5.96 -24.01
N LEU A 484 15.91 -6.02 -22.87
CA LEU A 484 16.81 -4.96 -22.41
C LEU A 484 17.99 -4.79 -23.37
N ALA A 485 18.63 -5.91 -23.75
CA ALA A 485 19.76 -5.91 -24.66
C ALA A 485 19.38 -5.37 -26.04
N ARG A 486 18.17 -5.68 -26.54
CA ARG A 486 17.64 -5.16 -27.81
C ARG A 486 17.38 -3.65 -27.77
N ILE A 487 16.80 -3.13 -26.68
CA ILE A 487 16.63 -1.69 -26.49
C ILE A 487 18.00 -1.00 -26.49
N PHE A 488 18.95 -1.58 -25.77
CA PHE A 488 20.31 -1.05 -25.69
C PHE A 488 21.03 -1.05 -27.04
N ALA A 489 20.97 -2.16 -27.79
CA ALA A 489 21.51 -2.29 -29.14
C ALA A 489 20.97 -1.20 -30.09
N SER A 490 19.69 -0.88 -30.00
CA SER A 490 19.09 0.22 -30.77
C SER A 490 19.74 1.58 -30.46
N GLN A 491 19.92 1.91 -29.18
CA GLN A 491 20.56 3.16 -28.76
C GLN A 491 22.04 3.24 -29.16
N VAL A 492 22.77 2.12 -29.04
CA VAL A 492 24.16 2.00 -29.50
C VAL A 492 24.26 2.24 -31.00
N THR A 493 23.31 1.71 -31.78
CA THR A 493 23.26 1.93 -33.23
C THR A 493 23.19 3.43 -33.57
N VAL A 494 22.31 4.17 -32.89
CA VAL A 494 22.16 5.63 -33.06
C VAL A 494 23.46 6.37 -32.71
N ALA A 495 24.06 6.06 -31.57
CA ALA A 495 25.29 6.72 -31.11
C ALA A 495 26.48 6.46 -32.05
N VAL A 496 26.67 5.20 -32.46
CA VAL A 496 27.71 4.80 -33.43
C VAL A 496 27.50 5.50 -34.76
N ARG A 497 26.25 5.61 -35.24
CA ARG A 497 25.94 6.33 -36.48
C ARG A 497 26.27 7.81 -36.39
N ASN A 498 25.87 8.49 -35.31
CA ASN A 498 26.18 9.90 -35.09
C ASN A 498 27.69 10.17 -35.04
N ALA A 499 28.44 9.30 -34.35
CA ALA A 499 29.90 9.40 -34.28
C ALA A 499 30.56 9.16 -35.66
N LEU A 500 30.07 8.18 -36.43
CA LEU A 500 30.56 7.90 -37.79
C LEU A 500 30.26 9.05 -38.77
N LEU A 501 29.10 9.71 -38.65
CA LEU A 501 28.74 10.89 -39.45
C LEU A 501 29.61 12.10 -39.11
N TYR A 502 29.90 12.34 -37.83
CA TYR A 502 30.75 13.46 -37.40
C TYR A 502 32.20 13.32 -37.89
N GLN A 503 32.75 12.09 -37.91
CA GLN A 503 34.07 11.82 -38.49
C GLN A 503 34.16 12.16 -39.98
N GLN A 504 33.04 12.28 -40.68
CA GLN A 504 32.97 12.66 -42.10
C GLN A 504 32.85 14.18 -42.33
N MET A 505 32.64 15.01 -41.28
CA MET A 505 32.55 16.47 -41.41
C MET A 505 33.95 17.16 -41.43
N PRO A 506 34.29 17.95 -42.46
CA PRO A 506 35.63 18.54 -42.62
C PRO A 506 35.78 19.86 -41.84
N LEU A 507 35.97 19.79 -40.51
CA LEU A 507 36.19 20.97 -39.66
C LEU A 507 37.57 21.65 -39.84
N ALA A 508 38.54 20.95 -40.44
CA ALA A 508 39.89 21.47 -40.66
C ALA A 508 39.96 22.71 -41.61
N GLY A 509 38.91 22.98 -42.39
CA GLY A 509 38.85 24.12 -43.31
C GLY A 509 38.53 25.48 -42.66
N VAL A 510 38.11 25.52 -41.39
CA VAL A 510 37.58 26.75 -40.76
C VAL A 510 38.70 27.66 -40.22
N LEU A 511 39.88 27.13 -39.91
CA LEU A 511 40.97 27.88 -39.26
C LEU A 511 42.05 28.44 -40.22
N GLN A 512 42.11 27.95 -41.47
CA GLN A 512 43.02 28.49 -42.50
C GLN A 512 42.79 29.99 -42.87
N PRO A 513 41.56 30.55 -42.95
CA PRO A 513 41.37 31.94 -43.38
C PRO A 513 41.79 33.01 -42.34
N LEU A 514 42.12 32.63 -41.11
CA LEU A 514 42.60 33.56 -40.07
C LEU A 514 44.10 33.83 -40.16
N ALA A 515 44.89 32.85 -40.60
CA ALA A 515 46.34 33.01 -40.77
C ALA A 515 46.67 33.88 -41.99
N GLU A 516 45.94 33.73 -43.10
CA GLU A 516 46.15 34.52 -44.32
C GLU A 516 45.74 36.01 -44.17
N LYS A 517 44.73 36.30 -43.34
CA LYS A 517 44.30 37.69 -43.07
C LYS A 517 45.34 38.49 -42.25
N ARG A 518 46.18 37.82 -41.47
CA ARG A 518 47.24 38.45 -40.66
C ARG A 518 48.34 39.08 -41.54
N ALA A 519 48.67 38.43 -42.66
CA ALA A 519 49.63 38.94 -43.64
C ALA A 519 49.08 40.14 -44.45
N LYS A 520 47.79 40.14 -44.80
CA LYS A 520 47.14 41.25 -45.52
C LYS A 520 46.94 42.52 -44.68
N LEU A 521 46.79 42.39 -43.36
CA LEU A 521 46.68 43.53 -42.44
C LEU A 521 48.01 44.29 -42.23
N ALA A 522 49.15 43.60 -42.35
CA ALA A 522 50.48 44.20 -42.21
C ALA A 522 50.87 45.08 -43.42
N ALA A 523 50.22 44.92 -44.57
CA ALA A 523 50.52 45.63 -45.82
C ALA A 523 49.73 46.95 -46.03
N LEU A 524 48.94 47.41 -45.05
CA LEU A 524 48.08 48.60 -45.17
C LEU A 524 48.77 49.92 -44.71
N PRO A 525 48.50 51.06 -45.38
CA PRO A 525 49.06 52.38 -45.01
C PRO A 525 48.62 52.84 -43.60
N ALA A 526 49.50 53.58 -42.92
CA ALA A 526 49.40 53.90 -41.49
C ALA A 526 48.08 54.57 -41.07
N VAL A 527 47.49 55.39 -41.95
CA VAL A 527 46.21 56.09 -41.70
C VAL A 527 45.04 55.11 -41.56
N ARG A 528 44.97 54.07 -42.42
CA ARG A 528 43.90 53.05 -42.33
C ARG A 528 44.08 52.13 -41.12
N ARG A 529 45.32 51.88 -40.70
CA ARG A 529 45.62 51.18 -39.43
C ARG A 529 45.16 52.00 -38.22
N GLY A 530 45.36 53.32 -38.25
CA GLY A 530 44.86 54.25 -37.23
C GLY A 530 43.34 54.26 -37.11
N VAL A 531 42.61 54.29 -38.24
CA VAL A 531 41.14 54.25 -38.25
C VAL A 531 40.60 52.91 -37.76
N LEU A 532 41.21 51.78 -38.16
CA LEU A 532 40.83 50.46 -37.65
C LEU A 532 41.14 50.30 -36.16
N ALA A 533 42.27 50.83 -35.68
CA ALA A 533 42.61 50.84 -34.26
C ALA A 533 41.65 51.72 -33.45
N ALA A 534 41.32 52.92 -33.93
CA ALA A 534 40.33 53.80 -33.31
C ALA A 534 38.93 53.17 -33.29
N GLY A 535 38.55 52.49 -34.39
CA GLY A 535 37.31 51.72 -34.46
C GLY A 535 37.29 50.56 -33.47
N ALA A 536 38.39 49.82 -33.34
CA ALA A 536 38.52 48.76 -32.35
C ALA A 536 38.44 49.29 -30.91
N VAL A 537 39.07 50.44 -30.62
CA VAL A 537 38.99 51.10 -29.31
C VAL A 537 37.57 51.61 -29.03
N ALA A 538 36.87 52.16 -30.01
CA ALA A 538 35.48 52.59 -29.86
C ALA A 538 34.54 51.41 -29.62
N VAL A 539 34.73 50.29 -30.31
CA VAL A 539 34.00 49.04 -30.07
C VAL A 539 34.31 48.50 -28.68
N LEU A 540 35.57 48.51 -28.26
CA LEU A 540 35.96 48.07 -26.92
C LEU A 540 35.34 48.95 -25.83
N ALA A 541 35.35 50.27 -26.00
CA ALA A 541 34.74 51.22 -25.09
C ALA A 541 33.21 51.07 -25.02
N PHE A 542 32.56 50.79 -26.16
CA PHE A 542 31.13 50.48 -26.19
C PHE A 542 30.81 49.19 -25.42
N LEU A 543 31.62 48.15 -25.61
CA LEU A 543 31.45 46.88 -24.91
C LEU A 543 31.70 47.01 -23.39
N THR A 544 32.61 47.87 -22.94
CA THR A 544 32.94 48.01 -21.51
C THR A 544 32.06 49.01 -20.76
N PHE A 545 31.65 50.12 -21.38
CA PHE A 545 31.00 51.22 -20.67
C PHE A 545 29.51 51.40 -20.97
N PHE A 546 28.96 50.77 -22.03
CA PHE A 546 27.54 50.93 -22.33
C PHE A 546 26.69 49.94 -21.50
N PRO A 547 25.86 50.41 -20.54
CA PRO A 547 25.03 49.53 -19.73
C PRO A 547 23.77 49.11 -20.50
N TRP A 548 23.53 47.81 -20.60
CA TRP A 548 22.32 47.23 -21.19
C TRP A 548 21.57 46.38 -20.16
N TYR A 549 20.26 46.22 -20.35
CA TYR A 549 19.42 45.41 -19.46
C TYR A 549 19.53 43.92 -19.79
N SER A 550 19.93 43.08 -18.83
CA SER A 550 19.67 41.65 -18.97
C SER A 550 18.18 41.37 -18.79
N LYS A 551 17.66 40.45 -19.61
CA LYS A 551 16.25 40.05 -19.58
C LYS A 551 16.16 38.53 -19.50
N PRO A 552 16.47 37.92 -18.35
CA PRO A 552 16.21 36.51 -18.11
C PRO A 552 14.77 36.19 -18.49
N SER A 553 14.59 35.12 -19.26
CA SER A 553 13.27 34.70 -19.74
C SER A 553 13.02 33.25 -19.43
N GLY A 554 11.80 32.95 -19.02
CA GLY A 554 11.37 31.62 -18.61
C GLY A 554 9.96 31.32 -19.07
N GLU A 555 9.59 30.04 -19.03
CA GLU A 555 8.19 29.65 -19.11
C GLU A 555 7.44 30.20 -17.90
N ALA A 556 6.28 30.80 -18.14
CA ALA A 556 5.45 31.38 -17.10
C ALA A 556 4.19 30.52 -16.90
N ARG A 557 3.82 30.26 -15.65
CA ARG A 557 2.61 29.52 -15.30
C ARG A 557 1.85 30.27 -14.20
N VAL A 558 0.56 30.51 -14.41
CA VAL A 558 -0.30 31.12 -13.41
C VAL A 558 -0.64 30.08 -12.34
N LEU A 559 -0.25 30.36 -11.10
CA LEU A 559 -0.51 29.51 -9.94
C LEU A 559 -1.93 29.73 -9.40
N PRO A 560 -2.48 28.76 -8.64
CA PRO A 560 -3.66 29.01 -7.83
C PRO A 560 -3.42 30.19 -6.89
N ALA A 561 -4.32 31.17 -6.94
CA ALA A 561 -4.29 32.28 -6.00
C ALA A 561 -4.36 31.71 -4.57
N LEU A 562 -3.64 32.34 -3.64
CA LEU A 562 -3.48 31.84 -2.27
C LEU A 562 -4.86 31.62 -1.65
N VAL A 563 -5.19 30.36 -1.41
CA VAL A 563 -6.47 29.97 -0.81
C VAL A 563 -6.32 30.10 0.69
N GLN A 564 -7.03 31.04 1.30
CA GLN A 564 -7.06 31.21 2.74
C GLN A 564 -8.17 30.31 3.33
N PRO A 565 -7.82 29.23 4.05
CA PRO A 565 -8.82 28.47 4.79
C PRO A 565 -9.31 29.32 5.97
N ILE A 566 -10.62 29.34 6.15
CA ILE A 566 -11.31 29.95 7.27
C ILE A 566 -11.85 28.82 8.14
N SER A 567 -11.29 28.69 9.34
CA SER A 567 -11.61 27.61 10.26
C SER A 567 -12.49 28.09 11.42
N ALA A 568 -13.21 27.15 12.02
CA ALA A 568 -13.94 27.38 13.26
C ALA A 568 -12.97 27.53 14.44
N GLU A 569 -13.09 28.61 15.20
CA GLU A 569 -12.25 28.84 16.38
C GLU A 569 -12.83 28.26 17.68
N VAL A 570 -14.13 27.95 17.66
CA VAL A 570 -14.88 27.31 18.76
C VAL A 570 -15.66 26.13 18.20
N GLU A 571 -15.95 25.17 19.07
CA GLU A 571 -16.80 24.04 18.74
C GLU A 571 -18.29 24.43 18.81
N GLY A 572 -19.09 23.87 17.90
CA GLY A 572 -20.54 23.98 17.91
C GLY A 572 -21.18 23.69 16.55
N VAL A 573 -22.51 23.62 16.54
CA VAL A 573 -23.30 23.37 15.33
C VAL A 573 -23.50 24.67 14.55
N VAL A 574 -23.34 24.63 13.22
CA VAL A 574 -23.60 25.78 12.33
C VAL A 574 -25.09 26.09 12.34
N ARG A 575 -25.48 27.24 12.88
CA ARG A 575 -26.87 27.71 12.93
C ARG A 575 -27.32 28.31 11.61
N SER A 576 -26.48 29.13 11.00
CA SER A 576 -26.79 29.76 9.71
C SER A 576 -25.52 30.07 8.93
N VAL A 577 -25.59 29.88 7.61
CA VAL A 577 -24.58 30.31 6.65
C VAL A 577 -25.10 31.57 5.95
N ARG A 578 -24.28 32.63 5.89
CA ARG A 578 -24.66 33.96 5.35
C ARG A 578 -24.12 34.24 3.96
N VAL A 579 -23.25 33.39 3.44
CA VAL A 579 -22.53 33.58 2.18
C VAL A 579 -22.58 32.30 1.35
N ARG A 580 -22.65 32.43 0.02
CA ARG A 580 -22.70 31.30 -0.92
C ARG A 580 -21.39 31.09 -1.65
N GLU A 581 -21.25 29.93 -2.28
CA GLU A 581 -20.19 29.67 -3.24
C GLU A 581 -20.17 30.73 -4.35
N GLY A 582 -18.99 31.27 -4.67
CA GLY A 582 -18.79 32.29 -5.69
C GLY A 582 -19.11 33.72 -5.26
N GLU A 583 -19.63 33.94 -4.05
CA GLU A 583 -19.95 35.26 -3.53
C GLU A 583 -18.69 36.02 -3.08
N ARG A 584 -18.68 37.35 -3.29
CA ARG A 584 -17.58 38.24 -2.87
C ARG A 584 -17.80 38.70 -1.43
N VAL A 585 -16.77 38.56 -0.61
CA VAL A 585 -16.74 38.99 0.79
C VAL A 585 -15.63 39.99 1.03
N ARG A 586 -15.84 40.91 1.97
CA ARG A 586 -14.83 41.85 2.48
C ARG A 586 -14.23 41.31 3.77
N ALA A 587 -13.03 41.79 4.10
CA ALA A 587 -12.43 41.52 5.40
C ALA A 587 -13.36 42.02 6.53
N GLY A 588 -13.70 41.13 7.46
CA GLY A 588 -14.63 41.36 8.56
C GLY A 588 -16.07 40.88 8.32
N ASP A 589 -16.44 40.53 7.09
CA ASP A 589 -17.80 40.08 6.77
C ASP A 589 -18.15 38.77 7.49
N LEU A 590 -19.39 38.66 7.94
CA LEU A 590 -19.91 37.48 8.64
C LEU A 590 -20.22 36.39 7.62
N LEU A 591 -19.58 35.22 7.77
CA LEU A 591 -19.72 34.08 6.86
C LEU A 591 -20.73 33.07 7.40
N ALA A 592 -20.65 32.77 8.69
CA ALA A 592 -21.55 31.86 9.37
C ALA A 592 -21.65 32.15 10.86
N GLU A 593 -22.74 31.70 11.45
CA GLU A 593 -22.99 31.76 12.89
C GLU A 593 -23.07 30.34 13.43
N VAL A 594 -22.18 30.01 14.36
CA VAL A 594 -22.24 28.79 15.18
C VAL A 594 -23.27 29.03 16.30
N ALA A 595 -24.04 28.00 16.66
CA ALA A 595 -25.07 28.07 17.69
C ALA A 595 -24.52 28.72 18.98
N PRO A 596 -25.03 29.91 19.37
CA PRO A 596 -24.44 30.68 20.46
C PRO A 596 -24.96 30.25 21.83
N ASP A 597 -25.94 29.35 21.91
CA ASP A 597 -26.71 29.11 23.13
C ASP A 597 -25.84 28.55 24.27
N GLU A 598 -25.02 27.54 24.00
CA GLU A 598 -24.07 27.00 24.99
C GLU A 598 -23.04 28.03 25.43
N HIS A 599 -22.49 28.79 24.49
CA HIS A 599 -21.49 29.84 24.77
C HIS A 599 -22.10 31.04 25.51
N ARG A 600 -23.39 31.35 25.29
CA ARG A 600 -24.12 32.39 26.01
C ARG A 600 -24.40 31.96 27.45
N VAL A 601 -24.83 30.71 27.66
CA VAL A 601 -25.02 30.15 29.01
C VAL A 601 -23.69 30.17 29.79
N ALA A 602 -22.59 29.77 29.15
CA ALA A 602 -21.26 29.84 29.78
C ALA A 602 -20.84 31.28 30.15
N LEU A 603 -21.17 32.26 29.30
CA LEU A 603 -20.93 33.68 29.60
C LEU A 603 -21.75 34.17 30.79
N GLU A 604 -23.04 33.84 30.84
CA GLU A 604 -23.93 34.21 31.94
C GLU A 604 -23.48 33.59 33.27
N GLN A 605 -23.01 32.34 33.24
CA GLN A 605 -22.43 31.67 34.40
C GLN A 605 -21.17 32.38 34.91
N ALA A 606 -20.23 32.70 34.01
CA ALA A 606 -19.01 33.41 34.38
C ALA A 606 -19.29 34.82 34.92
N GLN A 607 -20.27 35.53 34.34
CA GLN A 607 -20.70 36.84 34.81
C GLN A 607 -21.31 36.77 36.22
N SER A 608 -22.17 35.79 36.48
CA SER A 608 -22.77 35.58 37.81
C SER A 608 -21.71 35.29 38.88
N GLN A 609 -20.71 34.45 38.56
CA GLN A 609 -19.61 34.15 39.48
C GLN A 609 -18.78 35.40 39.81
N TYR A 610 -18.45 36.20 38.80
CA TYR A 610 -17.77 37.48 38.99
C TYR A 610 -18.57 38.41 39.91
N ASP A 611 -19.89 38.53 39.72
CA ASP A 611 -20.75 39.40 40.52
C ASP A 611 -20.82 38.94 41.99
N ILE A 612 -20.93 37.64 42.24
CA ILE A 612 -20.93 37.06 43.60
C ILE A 612 -19.62 37.35 44.32
N LEU A 613 -18.49 37.07 43.68
CA LEU A 613 -17.16 37.27 44.27
C LEU A 613 -16.84 38.75 44.48
N SER A 614 -17.22 39.61 43.52
CA SER A 614 -17.01 41.06 43.63
C SER A 614 -17.80 41.67 44.79
N ARG A 615 -19.05 41.24 44.99
CA ARG A 615 -19.85 41.66 46.16
C ARG A 615 -19.22 41.18 47.47
N ARG A 616 -18.66 39.97 47.49
CA ARG A 616 -18.00 39.41 48.68
C ARG A 616 -16.76 40.21 49.08
N VAL A 617 -15.94 40.62 48.10
CA VAL A 617 -14.79 41.50 48.34
C VAL A 617 -15.24 42.83 48.94
N LEU A 618 -16.25 43.49 48.37
CA LEU A 618 -16.77 44.77 48.89
C LEU A 618 -17.29 44.65 50.32
N GLN A 619 -17.97 43.53 50.64
CA GLN A 619 -18.43 43.26 51.99
C GLN A 619 -17.26 43.11 52.99
N LEU A 620 -16.24 42.32 52.65
CA LEU A 620 -15.08 42.09 53.51
C LEU A 620 -14.25 43.37 53.74
N GLU A 621 -14.17 44.23 52.71
CA GLU A 621 -13.54 45.55 52.82
C GLU A 621 -14.32 46.48 53.76
N ALA A 622 -15.65 46.47 53.69
CA ALA A 622 -16.52 47.24 54.59
C ALA A 622 -16.44 46.73 56.05
N GLU A 623 -16.24 45.43 56.26
CA GLU A 623 -16.03 44.80 57.57
C GLU A 623 -14.60 45.01 58.12
N GLY A 624 -13.68 45.58 57.33
CA GLY A 624 -12.30 45.84 57.73
C GLY A 624 -11.36 44.62 57.66
N ASN A 625 -11.81 43.49 57.11
CA ASN A 625 -11.02 42.26 57.01
C ASN A 625 -10.15 42.23 55.73
N LEU A 626 -9.07 43.03 55.74
CA LEU A 626 -8.19 43.22 54.58
C LEU A 626 -7.43 41.96 54.15
N GLY A 627 -7.19 41.01 55.07
CA GLY A 627 -6.51 39.76 54.80
C GLY A 627 -7.33 38.81 53.92
N GLU A 628 -8.59 38.56 54.31
CA GLU A 628 -9.53 37.76 53.54
C GLU A 628 -9.95 38.47 52.24
N ALA A 629 -10.16 39.79 52.27
CA ALA A 629 -10.44 40.56 51.06
C ALA A 629 -9.34 40.42 50.01
N ARG A 630 -8.06 40.32 50.43
CA ARG A 630 -6.94 40.08 49.50
C ARG A 630 -7.01 38.70 48.82
N LEU A 631 -7.41 37.66 49.55
CA LEU A 631 -7.59 36.32 48.98
C LEU A 631 -8.77 36.28 48.00
N GLU A 632 -9.90 36.90 48.38
CA GLU A 632 -11.07 36.99 47.50
C GLU A 632 -10.82 37.87 46.27
N ARG A 633 -10.01 38.93 46.37
CA ARG A 633 -9.56 39.70 45.20
C ARG A 633 -8.80 38.84 44.19
N ALA A 634 -7.99 37.87 44.65
CA ALA A 634 -7.32 36.94 43.73
C ALA A 634 -8.34 36.03 43.01
N ARG A 635 -9.42 35.60 43.70
CA ARG A 635 -10.52 34.85 43.08
C ARG A 635 -11.33 35.71 42.09
N VAL A 636 -11.57 36.98 42.41
CA VAL A 636 -12.17 37.94 41.46
C VAL A 636 -11.30 38.08 40.21
N GLN A 637 -9.98 38.19 40.34
CA GLN A 637 -9.08 38.24 39.19
C GLN A 637 -9.18 36.98 38.31
N GLN A 638 -9.29 35.80 38.93
CA GLN A 638 -9.54 34.56 38.18
C GLN A 638 -10.90 34.60 37.45
N ALA A 639 -11.97 35.02 38.14
CA ALA A 639 -13.29 35.14 37.55
C ALA A 639 -13.35 36.15 36.39
N VAL A 640 -12.57 37.24 36.46
CA VAL A 640 -12.41 38.19 35.33
C VAL A 640 -11.78 37.48 34.12
N ALA A 641 -10.72 36.69 34.32
CA ALA A 641 -10.10 35.95 33.23
C ALA A 641 -11.05 34.90 32.61
N GLU A 642 -11.85 34.23 33.44
CA GLU A 642 -12.88 33.28 32.98
C GLU A 642 -14.01 33.98 32.21
N LEU A 643 -14.45 35.15 32.69
CA LEU A 643 -15.43 36.01 32.02
C LEU A 643 -14.92 36.48 30.65
N ASP A 644 -13.68 36.95 30.57
CA ASP A 644 -13.06 37.39 29.32
C ASP A 644 -12.88 36.23 28.34
N LEU A 645 -12.54 35.03 28.83
CA LEU A 645 -12.48 33.82 28.03
C LEU A 645 -13.87 33.45 27.47
N ALA A 646 -14.92 33.48 28.30
CA ALA A 646 -16.28 33.20 27.88
C ALA A 646 -16.79 34.22 26.86
N ARG A 647 -16.51 35.53 27.05
CA ARG A 647 -16.83 36.60 26.08
C ARG A 647 -16.12 36.36 24.76
N THR A 648 -14.85 36.01 24.79
CA THR A 648 -14.05 35.73 23.59
C THR A 648 -14.58 34.51 22.85
N ARG A 649 -14.95 33.43 23.55
CA ARG A 649 -15.56 32.24 22.94
C ARG A 649 -16.89 32.57 22.28
N LEU A 650 -17.75 33.34 22.95
CA LEU A 650 -19.02 33.79 22.37
C LEU A 650 -18.79 34.65 21.13
N ALA A 651 -17.84 35.58 21.14
CA ALA A 651 -17.51 36.39 19.96
C ALA A 651 -17.03 35.52 18.78
N LYS A 652 -16.28 34.46 19.06
CA LYS A 652 -15.76 33.50 18.08
C LYS A 652 -16.81 32.53 17.51
N THR A 653 -18.04 32.52 18.03
CA THR A 653 -19.17 31.81 17.38
C THR A 653 -19.53 32.42 16.02
N GLN A 654 -19.16 33.69 15.80
CA GLN A 654 -19.34 34.37 14.53
C GLN A 654 -18.10 34.18 13.66
N ILE A 655 -18.19 33.29 12.68
CA ILE A 655 -17.11 33.03 11.72
C ILE A 655 -17.07 34.18 10.72
N ARG A 656 -15.96 34.92 10.69
CA ARG A 656 -15.76 36.10 9.83
C ARG A 656 -14.59 35.91 8.87
N SER A 657 -14.62 36.61 7.73
CA SER A 657 -13.52 36.57 6.78
C SER A 657 -12.35 37.45 7.23
N PRO A 658 -11.10 36.94 7.32
CA PRO A 658 -9.94 37.78 7.62
C PRO A 658 -9.45 38.58 6.41
N ILE A 659 -9.83 38.18 5.18
CA ILE A 659 -9.40 38.80 3.92
C ILE A 659 -10.62 39.18 3.06
N SER A 660 -10.42 40.10 2.12
CA SER A 660 -11.42 40.35 1.07
C SER A 660 -11.17 39.40 -0.10
N GLY A 661 -12.20 38.75 -0.62
CA GLY A 661 -12.04 37.74 -1.67
C GLY A 661 -13.35 37.11 -2.13
N VAL A 662 -13.27 35.98 -2.81
CA VAL A 662 -14.38 35.15 -3.28
C VAL A 662 -14.35 33.82 -2.54
N VAL A 663 -15.51 33.36 -2.10
CA VAL A 663 -15.68 32.03 -1.49
C VAL A 663 -15.64 30.96 -2.58
N ILE A 664 -14.78 29.95 -2.44
CA ILE A 664 -14.61 28.87 -3.44
C ILE A 664 -15.07 27.49 -2.94
N THR A 665 -15.54 27.39 -1.69
CA THR A 665 -16.01 26.11 -1.13
C THR A 665 -17.35 25.71 -1.72
N PRO A 666 -17.46 24.51 -2.31
CA PRO A 666 -18.70 24.07 -2.95
C PRO A 666 -19.87 23.94 -1.99
N ARG A 667 -21.05 24.41 -2.42
CA ARG A 667 -22.33 24.27 -1.69
C ARG A 667 -22.23 24.66 -0.21
N LEU A 668 -21.57 25.79 0.07
CA LEU A 668 -21.31 26.24 1.44
C LEU A 668 -22.60 26.35 2.28
N GLU A 669 -23.71 26.73 1.66
CA GLU A 669 -25.04 26.85 2.26
C GLU A 669 -25.59 25.54 2.86
N GLU A 670 -25.20 24.37 2.32
CA GLU A 670 -25.65 23.05 2.79
C GLU A 670 -24.99 22.65 4.12
N ARG A 671 -23.95 23.37 4.56
CA ARG A 671 -23.28 23.10 5.85
C ARG A 671 -24.06 23.56 7.08
N THR A 672 -25.24 24.14 6.89
CA THR A 672 -26.14 24.47 8.00
C THR A 672 -26.55 23.19 8.76
N GLY A 673 -26.44 23.18 10.08
CA GLY A 673 -26.68 22.00 10.92
C GLY A 673 -25.47 21.07 11.11
N GLN A 674 -24.33 21.35 10.46
CA GLN A 674 -23.10 20.58 10.65
C GLN A 674 -22.43 20.93 11.99
N LEU A 675 -21.95 19.93 12.73
CA LEU A 675 -21.08 20.14 13.90
C LEU A 675 -19.66 20.47 13.43
N LEU A 676 -19.13 21.62 13.83
CA LEU A 676 -17.74 22.02 13.62
C LEU A 676 -16.97 21.92 14.93
N ARG A 677 -15.79 21.31 14.87
CA ARG A 677 -14.80 21.33 15.95
C ARG A 677 -13.82 22.47 15.77
N ARG A 678 -13.16 22.86 16.86
CA ARG A 678 -12.10 23.87 16.79
C ARG A 678 -10.98 23.41 15.85
N GLY A 679 -10.69 24.22 14.83
CA GLY A 679 -9.70 23.95 13.79
C GLY A 679 -10.31 23.47 12.46
N ASP A 680 -11.55 22.98 12.47
CA ASP A 680 -12.22 22.50 11.24
C ASP A 680 -12.38 23.64 10.23
N VAL A 681 -12.01 23.38 8.98
CA VAL A 681 -12.14 24.36 7.89
C VAL A 681 -13.61 24.49 7.50
N PHE A 682 -14.18 25.67 7.75
CA PHE A 682 -15.55 26.01 7.37
C PHE A 682 -15.65 26.31 5.88
N CYS A 683 -14.81 27.23 5.38
CA CYS A 683 -14.75 27.58 3.96
C CYS A 683 -13.37 28.09 3.55
N GLN A 684 -13.20 28.36 2.26
CA GLN A 684 -11.98 28.85 1.65
C GLN A 684 -12.29 30.14 0.88
N VAL A 685 -11.48 31.17 1.12
CA VAL A 685 -11.59 32.47 0.45
C VAL A 685 -10.32 32.76 -0.33
N VAL A 686 -10.46 33.23 -1.57
CA VAL A 686 -9.36 33.57 -2.45
C VAL A 686 -9.46 35.04 -2.89
N ASP A 687 -8.37 35.78 -2.97
CA ASP A 687 -8.36 37.11 -3.59
C ASP A 687 -8.15 36.98 -5.11
N PRO A 688 -9.19 37.14 -5.96
CA PRO A 688 -9.04 37.04 -7.41
C PRO A 688 -8.35 38.25 -8.04
N GLY A 689 -8.19 39.36 -7.29
CA GLY A 689 -7.64 40.63 -7.77
C GLY A 689 -6.12 40.60 -7.97
N ARG A 690 -5.45 39.54 -7.49
CA ARG A 690 -4.02 39.30 -7.67
C ARG A 690 -3.81 37.88 -8.16
N ALA A 691 -2.92 37.72 -9.13
CA ALA A 691 -2.49 36.42 -9.60
C ALA A 691 -1.00 36.24 -9.29
N TRP A 692 -0.64 35.05 -8.84
CA TRP A 692 0.77 34.66 -8.72
C TRP A 692 1.16 33.90 -9.96
N VAL A 693 2.28 34.29 -10.56
CA VAL A 693 2.80 33.69 -11.77
C VAL A 693 4.22 33.21 -11.50
N GLU A 694 4.40 31.92 -11.66
CA GLU A 694 5.69 31.26 -11.58
C GLU A 694 6.42 31.40 -12.90
N VAL A 695 7.65 31.90 -12.89
CA VAL A 695 8.51 32.02 -14.06
C VAL A 695 9.74 31.14 -13.87
N ALA A 696 9.90 30.12 -14.71
CA ALA A 696 10.99 29.16 -14.67
C ALA A 696 12.27 29.77 -15.26
N VAL A 697 13.18 30.26 -14.42
CA VAL A 697 14.41 30.92 -14.88
C VAL A 697 15.58 29.92 -14.84
N PRO A 698 16.39 29.80 -15.92
CA PRO A 698 17.59 28.95 -15.92
C PRO A 698 18.57 29.31 -14.81
N GLU A 699 19.16 28.32 -14.14
CA GLU A 699 20.10 28.47 -13.00
C GLU A 699 21.19 29.53 -13.25
N GLN A 700 21.72 29.58 -14.47
CA GLN A 700 22.74 30.55 -14.89
C GLN A 700 22.34 32.03 -14.80
N ASP A 701 21.04 32.34 -14.88
CA ASP A 701 20.51 33.71 -14.86
C ASP A 701 19.86 34.07 -13.50
N VAL A 702 19.65 33.10 -12.61
CA VAL A 702 18.97 33.29 -11.31
C VAL A 702 19.73 34.27 -10.41
N GLY A 703 21.06 34.23 -10.43
CA GLY A 703 21.90 35.12 -9.61
C GLY A 703 21.77 36.61 -9.94
N GLU A 704 21.13 36.98 -11.06
CA GLU A 704 20.89 38.37 -11.45
C GLU A 704 19.53 38.90 -10.97
N ILE A 705 18.69 38.03 -10.41
CA ILE A 705 17.30 38.32 -10.03
C ILE A 705 17.18 38.58 -8.53
N ALA A 706 16.44 39.63 -8.18
CA ALA A 706 16.17 40.00 -6.80
C ALA A 706 14.69 40.36 -6.61
N PRO A 707 14.13 40.16 -5.39
CA PRO A 707 12.79 40.66 -5.05
C PRO A 707 12.64 42.16 -5.33
N GLY A 708 11.47 42.56 -5.80
CA GLY A 708 11.14 43.94 -6.16
C GLY A 708 11.44 44.34 -7.61
N GLN A 709 12.04 43.45 -8.43
CA GLN A 709 12.24 43.71 -9.86
C GLN A 709 10.94 43.62 -10.67
N ASP A 710 10.85 44.42 -11.73
CA ASP A 710 9.72 44.38 -12.66
C ASP A 710 9.80 43.13 -13.55
N ALA A 711 8.64 42.52 -13.79
CA ALA A 711 8.49 41.36 -14.65
C ALA A 711 7.36 41.60 -15.66
N TRP A 712 7.58 41.14 -16.88
CA TRP A 712 6.61 41.20 -17.97
C TRP A 712 6.22 39.80 -18.37
N LEU A 713 4.91 39.59 -18.48
CA LEU A 713 4.33 38.30 -18.77
C LEU A 713 3.50 38.40 -20.03
N LYS A 714 3.64 37.40 -20.88
CA LYS A 714 2.77 37.17 -22.05
C LYS A 714 2.24 35.76 -21.97
N LEU A 715 0.92 35.63 -21.80
CA LEU A 715 0.26 34.34 -21.78
C LEU A 715 -0.07 33.87 -23.19
N ASN A 716 -0.05 32.56 -23.41
CA ASN A 716 -0.38 31.96 -24.71
C ASN A 716 -1.83 32.28 -25.11
N THR A 717 -2.73 32.41 -24.13
CA THR A 717 -4.13 32.81 -24.33
C THR A 717 -4.29 34.28 -24.73
N PHE A 718 -3.32 35.14 -24.39
CA PHE A 718 -3.35 36.58 -24.68
C PHE A 718 -2.01 37.07 -25.24
N PRO A 719 -1.62 36.66 -26.47
CA PRO A 719 -0.28 36.91 -27.01
C PRO A 719 0.02 38.40 -27.28
N THR A 720 -1.03 39.20 -27.49
CA THR A 720 -0.96 40.65 -27.76
C THR A 720 -1.00 41.50 -26.48
N ARG A 721 -1.56 40.98 -25.39
CA ARG A 721 -1.65 41.71 -24.10
C ARG A 721 -0.38 41.46 -23.27
N LYS A 722 0.20 42.53 -22.75
CA LYS A 722 1.33 42.47 -21.82
C LYS A 722 0.77 42.62 -20.40
N PHE A 723 1.14 41.70 -19.52
CA PHE A 723 0.86 41.82 -18.09
C PHE A 723 2.14 42.23 -17.37
N GLU A 724 2.03 43.23 -16.52
CA GLU A 724 3.15 43.74 -15.72
C GLU A 724 2.97 43.27 -14.28
N GLY A 725 4.04 42.78 -13.69
CA GLY A 725 4.06 42.28 -12.32
C GLY A 725 5.40 42.53 -11.65
N THR A 726 5.49 42.20 -10.38
CA THR A 726 6.68 42.43 -9.56
C THR A 726 7.14 41.11 -8.96
N VAL A 727 8.45 40.86 -8.99
CA VAL A 727 9.05 39.68 -8.37
C VAL A 727 8.87 39.76 -6.85
N VAL A 728 8.13 38.81 -6.28
CA VAL A 728 7.89 38.72 -4.83
C VAL A 728 9.01 37.94 -4.16
N ARG A 729 9.31 36.75 -4.70
CA ARG A 729 10.31 35.84 -4.14
C ARG A 729 10.85 34.89 -5.19
N LEU A 730 12.05 34.38 -4.93
CA LEU A 730 12.66 33.30 -5.69
C LEU A 730 12.59 32.02 -4.86
N SER A 731 12.27 30.89 -5.48
CA SER A 731 12.33 29.59 -4.82
C SER A 731 13.77 29.23 -4.48
N PRO A 732 14.09 28.79 -3.24
CA PRO A 732 15.44 28.34 -2.88
C PRO A 732 15.77 26.97 -3.50
N GLN A 733 14.77 26.23 -3.96
CA GLN A 733 14.92 24.91 -4.56
C GLN A 733 14.81 25.02 -6.09
N GLY A 734 15.86 24.62 -6.79
CA GLY A 734 15.83 24.42 -8.23
C GLY A 734 15.19 23.08 -8.58
N ARG A 735 14.51 23.02 -9.73
CA ARG A 735 13.94 21.80 -10.30
C ARG A 735 14.56 21.51 -11.65
N ASP A 736 14.61 20.24 -12.01
CA ASP A 736 15.11 19.83 -13.32
C ASP A 736 14.01 20.02 -14.36
N GLN A 737 14.30 20.75 -15.43
CA GLN A 737 13.43 20.94 -16.58
C GLN A 737 14.16 20.47 -17.84
N GLY A 738 14.07 19.17 -18.12
CA GLY A 738 14.82 18.55 -19.21
C GLY A 738 16.31 18.41 -18.86
N GLU A 739 17.18 19.03 -19.64
CA GLU A 739 18.64 19.06 -19.40
C GLU A 739 19.09 20.28 -18.57
N ASP A 740 18.21 21.28 -18.42
CA ASP A 740 18.51 22.52 -17.70
C ASP A 740 17.88 22.49 -16.30
N ARG A 741 18.66 22.96 -15.31
CA ARG A 741 18.13 23.26 -13.99
C ARG A 741 17.51 24.65 -13.98
N VAL A 742 16.27 24.76 -13.53
CA VAL A 742 15.55 26.03 -13.45
C VAL A 742 15.15 26.33 -12.01
N PHE A 743 15.11 27.61 -11.67
CA PHE A 743 14.58 28.09 -10.40
C PHE A 743 13.33 28.89 -10.69
N ASP A 744 12.30 28.60 -9.91
CA ASP A 744 11.01 29.23 -10.06
C ASP A 744 11.00 30.58 -9.34
N VAL A 745 10.71 31.63 -10.10
CA VAL A 745 10.57 33.00 -9.61
C VAL A 745 9.09 33.36 -9.55
N ILE A 746 8.61 33.71 -8.36
CA ILE A 746 7.21 34.06 -8.14
C ILE A 746 7.01 35.55 -8.37
N VAL A 747 6.18 35.86 -9.36
CA VAL A 747 5.79 37.21 -9.77
C VAL A 747 4.35 37.46 -9.37
N GLU A 748 4.09 38.54 -8.62
CA GLU A 748 2.72 39.00 -8.36
C GLU A 748 2.27 39.92 -9.50
N VAL A 749 1.08 39.64 -10.02
CA VAL A 749 0.49 40.34 -11.16
C VAL A 749 -0.89 40.87 -10.76
N PRO A 750 -1.16 42.17 -10.89
CA PRO A 750 -2.49 42.72 -10.70
C PRO A 750 -3.47 42.08 -11.70
N ASN A 751 -4.60 41.59 -11.19
CA ASN A 751 -5.66 40.94 -11.96
C ASN A 751 -7.04 41.60 -11.73
N PRO A 752 -7.18 42.93 -11.92
CA PRO A 752 -8.43 43.63 -11.63
C PRO A 752 -9.61 43.13 -12.49
N ASP A 753 -9.33 42.76 -13.74
CA ASP A 753 -10.33 42.27 -14.70
C ASP A 753 -10.63 40.76 -14.55
N GLN A 754 -9.95 40.06 -13.64
CA GLN A 754 -10.10 38.61 -13.40
C GLN A 754 -9.88 37.74 -14.65
N VAL A 755 -9.05 38.23 -15.58
CA VAL A 755 -8.73 37.53 -16.84
C VAL A 755 -7.64 36.46 -16.65
N LEU A 756 -6.77 36.63 -15.65
CA LEU A 756 -5.75 35.64 -15.32
C LEU A 756 -6.40 34.51 -14.54
N ARG A 757 -6.36 33.30 -15.10
CA ARG A 757 -6.87 32.07 -14.48
C ARG A 757 -5.75 31.10 -14.19
N THR A 758 -5.97 30.28 -13.17
CA THR A 758 -5.04 29.24 -12.71
C THR A 758 -4.74 28.26 -13.85
N GLY A 759 -3.48 27.83 -13.97
CA GLY A 759 -3.03 26.91 -15.00
C GLY A 759 -2.76 27.53 -16.37
N MET A 760 -3.05 28.82 -16.60
CA MET A 760 -2.64 29.50 -17.83
C MET A 760 -1.10 29.49 -17.97
N MET A 761 -0.62 29.23 -19.19
CA MET A 761 0.81 29.18 -19.51
C MET A 761 1.21 30.32 -20.44
N GLY A 762 2.50 30.66 -20.42
CA GLY A 762 3.05 31.75 -21.20
C GLY A 762 4.56 31.85 -21.08
N ARG A 763 5.07 33.06 -21.32
CA ARG A 763 6.49 33.40 -21.14
C ARG A 763 6.63 34.63 -20.27
N GLY A 764 7.55 34.55 -19.31
CA GLY A 764 7.93 35.65 -18.44
C GLY A 764 9.30 36.19 -18.81
N LYS A 765 9.46 37.52 -18.70
CA LYS A 765 10.74 38.20 -18.80
C LYS A 765 10.92 39.09 -17.58
N ILE A 766 12.00 38.89 -16.85
CA ILE A 766 12.31 39.67 -15.65
C ILE A 766 13.33 40.74 -16.04
N LEU A 767 13.10 41.97 -15.61
CA LEU A 767 14.04 43.07 -15.81
C LEU A 767 15.10 43.02 -14.72
N ALA A 768 16.18 42.33 -15.02
CA ALA A 768 17.33 42.21 -14.13
C ALA A 768 18.23 43.47 -14.20
N ARG A 769 19.33 43.43 -13.44
CA ARG A 769 20.25 44.56 -13.26
C ARG A 769 20.93 44.98 -14.58
N ARG A 770 21.22 46.28 -14.74
CA ARG A 770 22.02 46.79 -15.87
C ARG A 770 23.47 46.27 -15.77
N ALA A 771 23.98 45.73 -16.87
CA ALA A 771 25.37 45.27 -16.99
C ALA A 771 25.99 45.73 -18.32
N PRO A 772 27.33 45.89 -18.42
CA PRO A 772 28.00 46.25 -19.67
C PRO A 772 27.69 45.26 -20.81
N VAL A 773 27.49 45.77 -22.04
CA VAL A 773 27.17 44.94 -23.22
C VAL A 773 28.21 43.84 -23.47
N GLY A 774 29.50 44.14 -23.27
CA GLY A 774 30.59 43.17 -23.42
C GLY A 774 30.50 42.03 -22.42
N TYR A 775 30.14 42.33 -21.17
CA TYR A 775 29.85 41.29 -20.17
C TYR A 775 28.66 40.44 -20.62
N LEU A 776 27.56 41.06 -21.07
CA LEU A 776 26.36 40.33 -21.48
C LEU A 776 26.57 39.43 -22.71
N LEU A 777 27.43 39.83 -23.66
CA LEU A 777 27.76 39.04 -24.85
C LEU A 777 28.76 37.93 -24.56
N LEU A 778 29.75 38.19 -23.71
CA LEU A 778 30.81 37.23 -23.39
C LEU A 778 30.55 36.42 -22.12
N ARG A 779 29.46 36.65 -21.37
CA ARG A 779 29.21 35.99 -20.08
C ARG A 779 29.24 34.47 -20.16
N THR A 780 28.62 33.88 -21.18
CA THR A 780 28.55 32.41 -21.33
C THR A 780 29.94 31.81 -21.60
N PRO A 781 30.70 32.24 -22.63
CA PRO A 781 32.05 31.72 -22.84
C PRO A 781 33.05 32.14 -21.76
N ALA A 782 32.92 33.34 -21.16
CA ALA A 782 33.80 33.80 -20.10
C ALA A 782 33.59 33.02 -18.79
N ARG A 783 32.34 32.71 -18.40
CA ARG A 783 32.06 31.84 -17.24
C ARG A 783 32.57 30.42 -17.48
N TRP A 784 32.37 29.87 -18.67
CA TRP A 784 32.94 28.56 -19.04
C TRP A 784 34.47 28.55 -18.94
N LEU A 785 35.14 29.56 -19.51
CA LEU A 785 36.59 29.71 -19.46
C LEU A 785 37.07 29.86 -18.00
N TRP A 786 36.41 30.70 -17.22
CA TRP A 786 36.77 30.95 -15.83
C TRP A 786 36.59 29.71 -14.95
N MET A 787 35.48 28.97 -15.08
CA MET A 787 35.30 27.70 -14.37
C MET A 787 36.36 26.67 -14.76
N LYS A 788 36.73 26.62 -16.04
CA LYS A 788 37.79 25.72 -16.54
C LYS A 788 39.17 26.11 -16.00
N VAL A 789 39.49 27.40 -15.97
CA VAL A 789 40.72 27.94 -15.37
C VAL A 789 40.74 27.67 -13.86
N TRP A 790 39.63 27.89 -13.16
CA TRP A 790 39.50 27.61 -11.72
C TRP A 790 39.68 26.12 -11.42
N SER A 791 39.15 25.22 -12.25
CA SER A 791 39.36 23.77 -12.09
C SER A 791 40.81 23.31 -12.27
N TRP A 792 41.67 24.16 -12.84
CA TRP A 792 43.10 23.89 -13.01
C TRP A 792 43.98 24.54 -11.95
N LEU A 793 43.43 25.46 -11.16
CA LEU A 793 44.12 26.07 -10.02
C LEU A 793 43.96 25.15 -8.79
N PRO A 794 45.04 24.86 -8.05
CA PRO A 794 45.03 23.91 -6.93
C PRO A 794 44.24 24.40 -5.72
#